data_AF-A0AAT9SUY3-F1
#
_entry.id   AF-A0AAT9SUY3-F1
#
_cell.length_a   1.000
_cell.length_b   1.000
_cell.length_c   1.000
_cell.angle_alpha   90.00
_cell.angle_beta   90.00
_cell.angle_gamma   90.00
#
_symmetry.space_group_name_H-M   'P 1'
#
loop_
_entity.id
_entity.type
_entity.pdbx_description
1 polymer ?
#
loop_
_entity_poly.entity_id
_entity_poly.type
_entity_poly.pdbx_seq_one_letter_code
_entity_poly.pdbx_strand_id
1 'polypeptide(L)'
;MTKPAIMVFWFLVMTSWLPMIAGLQDVLIRLRLGSGPDAFAIKPDAGSFFLIAMGILFTGLFRFRFIAVLCMLPAMLAVLLGVQDLGSLNEYRSWLFPLGLGLVTLSALFLVTYGRLRSPAVGIFLLLAAIEAIGGFFPVAPEDGAPPIPPAPSQPGATTPAVFLTFGRLFHSYHLSVLDLLIVSSLIVFGRFVVLLYRHNKPGWDGLKGEINIVPVLKQTLLLSIPFFIMILSLGWFWNQVGSRAEAYAIEILRTPGPTGTILPPITLEQALAEANDREQKEIANKTTAALADATTNAQAGSADLVKTIMPKLRASFPSYLMKLKGCSWYDVLCHVVNGIKSVVNSIYRKARDAALNSLEASLRDADKFNQSQLVEKRDRATKAVAAFSQESTRWSQTAIYKAFETARWLGLILSIYGIMVAVKTVMVIMSRIVYRDDGLNRHFASLKPGAVSSAFSSPGTGKAEIEIPAGSTDTYVVLRYEIRNAVANVSVPQFGTGILGRIFSGSYILARLKGSNIPELGASIVVNAPAELLQWKLKQGEEIIVRYEDLVAFSSTVRLATEINLSIQATLFGRFMFHKMIGPGFVIVQTKGEAVAGKEPEAGWSRRATSLKAWQLQAGFQVQSNLDWLGVYLAPFNIRKQEGSMLIYDAAPENTRWSSFGLIRAVRTFLLPF
;
A
#
# COMPACT_ATOMS: atom_id res chain seq x y z
N MET A 1 4.86 -20.39 -9.16
CA MET A 1 4.16 -19.10 -9.38
C MET A 1 4.30 -18.71 -10.85
N THR A 2 3.22 -18.54 -11.62
CA THR A 2 3.36 -17.96 -12.97
C THR A 2 3.63 -16.46 -12.81
N LYS A 3 4.70 -15.98 -13.46
CA LYS A 3 5.12 -14.57 -13.46
C LYS A 3 3.99 -13.52 -13.65
N PRO A 4 2.89 -13.77 -14.39
CA PRO A 4 1.83 -12.76 -14.61
C PRO A 4 1.04 -12.41 -13.34
N ALA A 5 0.72 -13.38 -12.49
CA ALA A 5 -0.16 -13.14 -11.34
C ALA A 5 0.48 -12.32 -10.22
N ILE A 6 1.82 -12.29 -10.17
CA ILE A 6 2.59 -11.39 -9.28
C ILE A 6 2.61 -9.98 -9.88
N MET A 7 2.77 -9.86 -11.20
CA MET A 7 2.76 -8.58 -11.90
C MET A 7 1.41 -7.87 -11.76
N VAL A 8 0.29 -8.60 -11.83
CA VAL A 8 -1.07 -8.05 -11.62
C VAL A 8 -1.27 -7.56 -10.19
N PHE A 9 -0.85 -8.33 -9.19
CA PHE A 9 -0.94 -7.92 -7.79
C PHE A 9 -0.17 -6.61 -7.55
N TRP A 10 1.05 -6.51 -8.07
CA TRP A 10 1.87 -5.31 -7.92
C TRP A 10 1.37 -4.14 -8.77
N PHE A 11 0.81 -4.39 -9.95
CA PHE A 11 0.16 -3.36 -10.75
C PHE A 11 -1.01 -2.76 -9.96
N LEU A 12 -1.91 -3.60 -9.42
CA LEU A 12 -3.06 -3.16 -8.63
C LEU A 12 -2.64 -2.40 -7.36
N VAL A 13 -1.61 -2.87 -6.65
CA VAL A 13 -1.02 -2.16 -5.49
C VAL A 13 -0.41 -0.83 -5.90
N MET A 14 0.36 -0.76 -7.00
CA MET A 14 0.96 0.50 -7.44
C MET A 14 -0.09 1.48 -7.99
N THR A 15 -1.12 1.01 -8.68
CA THR A 15 -2.23 1.85 -9.14
C THR A 15 -3.11 2.32 -7.98
N SER A 16 -3.25 1.55 -6.90
CA SER A 16 -3.96 2.01 -5.70
C SER A 16 -3.16 3.04 -4.89
N TRP A 17 -1.85 3.17 -5.15
CA TRP A 17 -0.99 4.18 -4.54
C TRP A 17 -1.00 5.50 -5.32
N LEU A 18 -1.43 5.52 -6.59
CA LEU A 18 -1.53 6.74 -7.40
C LEU A 18 -2.36 7.86 -6.74
N PRO A 19 -3.55 7.60 -6.14
CA PRO A 19 -4.30 8.62 -5.40
C PRO A 19 -3.58 9.10 -4.15
N MET A 20 -2.85 8.21 -3.47
CA MET A 20 -2.10 8.53 -2.25
C MET A 20 -0.87 9.39 -2.56
N ILE A 21 -0.19 9.12 -3.68
CA ILE A 21 0.95 9.90 -4.18
C ILE A 21 0.50 11.25 -4.72
N ALA A 22 -0.64 11.32 -5.43
CA ALA A 22 -1.23 12.59 -5.84
C ALA A 22 -1.59 13.46 -4.63
N GLY A 23 -2.14 12.85 -3.56
CA GLY A 23 -2.36 13.52 -2.27
C GLY A 23 -1.06 13.95 -1.59
N LEU A 24 0.00 13.14 -1.64
CA LEU A 24 1.30 13.46 -1.06
C LEU A 24 2.02 14.59 -1.83
N GLN A 25 1.94 14.60 -3.16
CA GLN A 25 2.45 15.70 -4.00
C GLN A 25 1.76 17.01 -3.67
N ASP A 26 0.44 17.00 -3.48
CA ASP A 26 -0.33 18.19 -3.05
C ASP A 26 0.15 18.69 -1.67
N VAL A 27 0.35 17.79 -0.71
CA VAL A 27 0.88 18.14 0.62
C VAL A 27 2.30 18.73 0.55
N LEU A 28 3.18 18.14 -0.26
CA LEU A 28 4.57 18.61 -0.41
C LEU A 28 4.66 19.96 -1.13
N ILE A 29 3.79 20.21 -2.12
CA ILE A 29 3.71 21.51 -2.80
C ILE A 29 3.26 22.61 -1.83
N ARG A 30 2.27 22.32 -0.97
CA ARG A 30 1.82 23.27 0.07
C ARG A 30 2.90 23.59 1.09
N LEU A 31 3.60 22.57 1.57
CA LEU A 31 4.70 22.74 2.53
C LEU A 31 5.83 23.58 1.95
N ARG A 32 6.10 23.45 0.65
CA ARG A 32 7.18 24.19 -0.03
C ARG A 32 6.81 25.62 -0.39
N LEU A 33 5.60 25.87 -0.88
CA LEU A 33 5.19 27.21 -1.34
C LEU A 33 4.84 28.15 -0.19
N GLY A 34 4.77 27.66 1.06
CA GLY A 34 4.30 28.47 2.20
C GLY A 34 2.89 29.03 2.00
N SER A 35 2.19 28.55 0.97
CA SER A 35 0.89 29.06 0.56
C SER A 35 -0.12 28.63 1.60
N GLY A 36 -0.87 29.61 2.13
CA GLY A 36 -2.05 29.35 2.93
C GLY A 36 -3.00 28.36 2.22
N PRO A 37 -3.86 27.66 2.96
CA PRO A 37 -4.67 26.53 2.49
C PRO A 37 -5.61 26.79 1.30
N ASP A 38 -5.64 28.00 0.74
CA ASP A 38 -6.67 28.53 -0.15
C ASP A 38 -6.29 28.58 -1.64
N ALA A 39 -5.05 28.24 -2.03
CA ALA A 39 -4.61 28.25 -3.44
C ALA A 39 -4.67 26.85 -4.09
N PHE A 40 -5.84 26.48 -4.63
CA PHE A 40 -6.02 25.28 -5.46
C PHE A 40 -6.21 25.67 -6.93
N ALA A 41 -5.12 25.81 -7.68
CA ALA A 41 -5.18 25.89 -9.13
C ALA A 41 -3.97 25.19 -9.76
N ILE A 42 -3.81 23.90 -9.51
CA ILE A 42 -2.84 23.08 -10.25
C ILE A 42 -3.63 22.29 -11.30
N LYS A 43 -3.57 22.75 -12.56
CA LYS A 43 -3.99 21.97 -13.72
C LYS A 43 -3.04 20.77 -13.83
N PRO A 44 -3.52 19.53 -14.01
CA PRO A 44 -2.61 18.43 -14.31
C PRO A 44 -1.92 18.73 -15.65
N ASP A 45 -0.60 18.80 -15.62
CA ASP A 45 0.22 18.98 -16.80
C ASP A 45 0.01 17.79 -17.76
N ALA A 46 -0.37 18.07 -19.00
CA ALA A 46 -0.58 17.06 -20.04
C ALA A 46 0.70 16.26 -20.32
N GLY A 47 1.87 16.86 -20.09
CA GLY A 47 3.17 16.18 -20.11
C GLY A 47 3.25 15.07 -19.06
N SER A 48 2.81 15.33 -17.83
CA SER A 48 2.79 14.34 -16.75
C SER A 48 1.87 13.14 -17.06
N PHE A 49 0.68 13.38 -17.63
CA PHE A 49 -0.23 12.30 -18.04
C PHE A 49 0.36 11.49 -19.21
N PHE A 50 0.90 12.16 -20.23
CA PHE A 50 1.55 11.50 -21.35
C PHE A 50 2.74 10.65 -20.89
N LEU A 51 3.60 11.18 -20.00
CA LEU A 51 4.74 10.45 -19.44
C LEU A 51 4.31 9.22 -18.62
N ILE A 52 3.22 9.32 -17.84
CA ILE A 52 2.66 8.18 -17.11
C ILE A 52 2.09 7.13 -18.08
N ALA A 53 1.34 7.54 -19.10
CA ALA A 53 0.77 6.67 -20.13
C ALA A 53 1.86 5.95 -20.94
N MET A 54 2.91 6.68 -21.35
CA MET A 54 4.08 6.13 -21.99
C MET A 54 4.84 5.19 -21.04
N GLY A 55 4.86 5.51 -19.75
CA GLY A 55 5.45 4.67 -18.71
C GLY A 55 4.73 3.34 -18.52
N ILE A 56 3.39 3.35 -18.60
CA ILE A 56 2.53 2.16 -18.58
C ILE A 56 2.74 1.32 -19.85
N LEU A 57 2.83 1.97 -21.02
CA LEU A 57 3.10 1.26 -22.28
C LEU A 57 4.47 0.61 -22.32
N PHE A 58 5.52 1.32 -21.90
CA PHE A 58 6.85 0.77 -21.86
C PHE A 58 7.02 -0.31 -20.77
N THR A 59 6.31 -0.22 -19.64
CA THR A 59 6.26 -1.33 -18.66
C THR A 59 5.50 -2.55 -19.18
N GLY A 60 4.54 -2.36 -20.09
CA GLY A 60 3.84 -3.44 -20.78
C GLY A 60 4.66 -4.09 -21.90
N LEU A 61 5.38 -3.29 -22.70
CA LEU A 61 6.18 -3.75 -23.85
C LEU A 61 7.56 -4.27 -23.47
N PHE A 62 8.23 -3.64 -22.51
CA PHE A 62 9.55 -4.04 -22.04
C PHE A 62 9.42 -4.72 -20.67
N ARG A 63 10.17 -5.80 -20.42
CA ARG A 63 10.23 -6.53 -19.12
C ARG A 63 10.72 -5.69 -17.93
N PHE A 64 10.72 -4.37 -18.04
CA PHE A 64 11.16 -3.43 -17.04
C PHE A 64 10.00 -3.03 -16.12
N ARG A 65 10.06 -3.46 -14.86
CA ARG A 65 9.00 -3.28 -13.84
C ARG A 65 8.92 -1.90 -13.19
N PHE A 66 9.80 -0.97 -13.55
CA PHE A 66 9.88 0.35 -12.91
C PHE A 66 9.75 1.51 -13.88
N ILE A 67 9.43 1.30 -15.15
CA ILE A 67 9.29 2.42 -16.08
C ILE A 67 8.13 3.36 -15.65
N ALA A 68 7.06 2.85 -15.03
CA ALA A 68 6.04 3.72 -14.43
C ALA A 68 6.61 4.61 -13.29
N VAL A 69 7.50 4.08 -12.45
CA VAL A 69 8.16 4.84 -11.36
C VAL A 69 9.24 5.79 -11.92
N LEU A 70 10.00 5.35 -12.93
CA LEU A 70 11.01 6.15 -13.64
C LEU A 70 10.40 7.23 -14.54
N CYS A 71 9.16 7.07 -15.00
CA CYS A 71 8.38 8.11 -15.68
C CYS A 71 7.70 9.06 -14.70
N MET A 72 7.42 8.61 -13.46
CA MET A 72 6.93 9.47 -12.38
C MET A 72 8.04 10.26 -11.68
N LEU A 73 9.27 9.76 -11.66
CA LEU A 73 10.42 10.43 -11.03
C LEU A 73 10.71 11.81 -11.62
N PRO A 74 10.73 12.02 -12.95
CA PRO A 74 10.86 13.34 -13.57
C PRO A 74 9.70 14.28 -13.21
N ALA A 75 8.45 13.77 -13.13
CA ALA A 75 7.30 14.57 -12.72
C ALA A 75 7.38 14.97 -11.22
N MET A 76 7.81 14.05 -10.35
CA MET A 76 8.08 14.35 -8.95
C MET A 76 9.29 15.29 -8.76
N LEU A 77 10.37 15.12 -9.54
CA LEU A 77 11.53 16.00 -9.53
C LEU A 77 11.19 17.39 -10.06
N ALA A 78 10.40 17.51 -11.12
CA ALA A 78 9.94 18.79 -11.64
C ALA A 78 9.12 19.56 -10.59
N VAL A 79 8.25 18.84 -9.86
CA VAL A 79 7.51 19.38 -8.70
C VAL A 79 8.43 19.77 -7.53
N LEU A 80 9.39 18.91 -7.17
CA LEU A 80 10.36 19.15 -6.08
C LEU A 80 11.39 20.25 -6.40
N LEU A 81 11.74 20.44 -7.67
CA LEU A 81 12.67 21.46 -8.14
C LEU A 81 11.95 22.77 -8.50
N GLY A 82 10.64 22.73 -8.74
CA GLY A 82 9.83 23.93 -8.98
C GLY A 82 9.84 24.37 -10.44
N VAL A 83 10.07 23.42 -11.36
CA VAL A 83 9.99 23.64 -12.80
C VAL A 83 8.50 23.68 -13.16
N GLN A 84 7.87 24.84 -13.03
CA GLN A 84 6.44 25.01 -13.29
C GLN A 84 6.09 25.20 -14.76
N ASP A 85 7.08 25.42 -15.62
CA ASP A 85 6.86 25.74 -17.03
C ASP A 85 7.78 24.92 -17.93
N LEU A 86 7.31 23.73 -18.34
CA LEU A 86 7.84 23.02 -19.51
C LEU A 86 7.28 23.72 -20.77
N GLY A 87 7.64 25.00 -20.94
CA GLY A 87 6.93 25.98 -21.78
C GLY A 87 6.76 25.64 -23.26
N SER A 88 7.44 24.63 -23.80
CA SER A 88 7.25 24.17 -25.18
C SER A 88 6.24 23.02 -25.34
N LEU A 89 5.86 22.30 -24.28
CA LEU A 89 4.97 21.13 -24.39
C LEU A 89 3.48 21.50 -24.39
N ASN A 90 3.12 22.70 -23.92
CA ASN A 90 1.73 23.16 -23.90
C ASN A 90 1.17 23.41 -25.31
N GLU A 91 2.01 23.78 -26.28
CA GLU A 91 1.61 23.93 -27.70
C GLU A 91 1.22 22.58 -28.33
N TYR A 92 1.81 21.47 -27.87
CA TYR A 92 1.53 20.12 -28.36
C TYR A 92 0.44 19.40 -27.58
N ARG A 93 -0.24 20.09 -26.65
CA ARG A 93 -1.24 19.48 -25.75
C ARG A 93 -2.38 18.76 -26.50
N SER A 94 -2.80 19.31 -27.64
CA SER A 94 -3.81 18.72 -28.52
C SER A 94 -3.35 17.40 -29.16
N TRP A 95 -2.04 17.19 -29.31
CA TRP A 95 -1.43 16.01 -29.92
C TRP A 95 -0.94 14.98 -28.90
N LEU A 96 -0.35 15.41 -27.79
CA LEU A 96 0.19 14.55 -26.74
C LEU A 96 -0.90 13.71 -26.06
N PHE A 97 -2.12 14.24 -25.95
CA PHE A 97 -3.24 13.55 -25.33
C PHE A 97 -3.78 12.36 -26.16
N PRO A 98 -4.13 12.52 -27.47
CA PRO A 98 -4.53 11.39 -28.30
C PRO A 98 -3.40 10.37 -28.51
N LEU A 99 -2.13 10.82 -28.56
CA LEU A 99 -0.99 9.91 -28.54
C LEU A 99 -0.91 9.11 -27.23
N GLY A 100 -1.07 9.74 -26.07
CA GLY A 100 -1.13 9.07 -24.77
C GLY A 100 -2.28 8.07 -24.66
N LEU A 101 -3.46 8.41 -25.17
CA LEU A 101 -4.62 7.52 -25.23
C LEU A 101 -4.33 6.31 -26.13
N GLY A 102 -3.87 6.55 -27.37
CA GLY A 102 -3.51 5.50 -28.32
C GLY A 102 -2.48 4.55 -27.73
N LEU A 103 -1.49 5.08 -27.00
CA LEU A 103 -0.50 4.28 -26.27
C LEU A 103 -1.16 3.40 -25.18
N VAL A 104 -2.10 3.92 -24.38
CA VAL A 104 -2.81 3.12 -23.36
C VAL A 104 -3.65 2.01 -24.01
N THR A 105 -4.37 2.30 -25.09
CA THR A 105 -5.19 1.31 -25.80
C THR A 105 -4.31 0.23 -26.44
N LEU A 106 -3.20 0.61 -27.07
CA LEU A 106 -2.22 -0.32 -27.62
C LEU A 106 -1.59 -1.18 -26.52
N SER A 107 -1.31 -0.61 -25.34
CA SER A 107 -0.78 -1.32 -24.18
C SER A 107 -1.75 -2.38 -23.66
N ALA A 108 -3.03 -2.02 -23.52
CA ALA A 108 -4.08 -2.93 -23.09
C ALA A 108 -4.24 -4.07 -24.10
N LEU A 109 -4.23 -3.75 -25.41
CA LEU A 109 -4.30 -4.74 -26.48
C LEU A 109 -3.10 -5.69 -26.44
N PHE A 110 -1.87 -5.19 -26.29
CA PHE A 110 -0.65 -6.02 -26.17
C PHE A 110 -0.65 -6.87 -24.89
N LEU A 111 -1.12 -6.33 -23.77
CA LEU A 111 -1.25 -7.08 -22.50
C LEU A 111 -2.27 -8.22 -22.60
N VAL A 112 -3.36 -8.03 -23.35
CA VAL A 112 -4.40 -9.04 -23.57
C VAL A 112 -3.98 -10.08 -24.62
N THR A 113 -3.37 -9.65 -25.72
CA THR A 113 -3.04 -10.51 -26.87
C THR A 113 -1.69 -11.24 -26.73
N TYR A 114 -0.66 -10.58 -26.21
CA TYR A 114 0.69 -11.15 -26.06
C TYR A 114 1.04 -11.47 -24.60
N GLY A 115 0.46 -10.76 -23.63
CA GLY A 115 0.58 -11.09 -22.22
C GLY A 115 -0.24 -12.36 -21.90
N ARG A 116 0.39 -13.39 -21.31
CA ARG A 116 -0.34 -14.57 -20.76
C ARG A 116 -1.20 -14.21 -19.53
N LEU A 117 -2.01 -13.16 -19.60
CA LEU A 117 -3.00 -12.76 -18.62
C LEU A 117 -4.27 -13.58 -18.85
N ARG A 118 -4.26 -14.85 -18.45
CA ARG A 118 -5.40 -15.77 -18.54
C ARG A 118 -6.58 -15.44 -17.61
N SER A 119 -6.58 -14.28 -16.96
CA SER A 119 -7.69 -13.89 -16.10
C SER A 119 -8.66 -13.01 -16.90
N PRO A 120 -9.84 -13.52 -17.29
CA PRO A 120 -10.85 -12.72 -17.97
C PRO A 120 -11.24 -11.48 -17.15
N ALA A 121 -11.14 -11.52 -15.82
CA ALA A 121 -11.38 -10.37 -14.95
C ALA A 121 -10.39 -9.20 -15.18
N VAL A 122 -9.15 -9.48 -15.57
CA VAL A 122 -8.15 -8.43 -15.87
C VAL A 122 -8.40 -7.84 -17.26
N GLY A 123 -8.79 -8.69 -18.22
CA GLY A 123 -9.25 -8.23 -19.54
C GLY A 123 -10.48 -7.33 -19.42
N ILE A 124 -11.45 -7.72 -18.59
CA ILE A 124 -12.65 -6.93 -18.31
C ILE A 124 -12.29 -5.60 -17.63
N PHE A 125 -11.39 -5.61 -16.64
CA PHE A 125 -10.94 -4.36 -15.99
C PHE A 125 -10.25 -3.39 -16.96
N LEU A 126 -9.34 -3.89 -17.79
CA LEU A 126 -8.65 -3.06 -18.79
C LEU A 126 -9.58 -2.59 -19.91
N LEU A 127 -10.54 -3.43 -20.31
CA LEU A 127 -11.57 -3.09 -21.28
C LEU A 127 -12.52 -2.01 -20.72
N LEU A 128 -12.95 -2.13 -19.46
CA LEU A 128 -13.75 -1.11 -18.79
C LEU A 128 -13.00 0.21 -18.69
N ALA A 129 -11.73 0.19 -18.26
CA ALA A 129 -10.88 1.37 -18.23
C ALA A 129 -10.67 2.00 -19.63
N ALA A 130 -10.64 1.21 -20.70
CA ALA A 130 -10.51 1.68 -22.08
C ALA A 130 -11.81 2.24 -22.66
N ILE A 131 -12.95 1.56 -22.47
CA ILE A 131 -14.29 2.03 -22.83
C ILE A 131 -14.57 3.36 -22.14
N GLU A 132 -14.12 3.51 -20.90
CA GLU A 132 -14.31 4.70 -20.09
C GLU A 132 -13.41 5.87 -20.53
N ALA A 133 -12.17 5.58 -20.91
CA ALA A 133 -11.31 6.55 -21.55
C ALA A 133 -11.93 7.07 -22.87
N ILE A 134 -12.68 6.22 -23.59
CA ILE A 134 -13.44 6.59 -24.80
C ILE A 134 -14.74 7.35 -24.44
N GLY A 135 -15.44 6.97 -23.38
CA GLY A 135 -16.69 7.61 -22.92
C GLY A 135 -16.51 9.08 -22.49
N GLY A 136 -15.32 9.45 -22.02
CA GLY A 136 -14.98 10.85 -21.74
C GLY A 136 -14.88 11.78 -22.96
N PHE A 137 -14.94 11.24 -24.18
CA PHE A 137 -14.89 12.01 -25.43
C PHE A 137 -16.26 12.38 -25.99
N PHE A 138 -17.31 11.63 -25.66
CA PHE A 138 -18.67 11.95 -26.07
C PHE A 138 -19.31 12.74 -24.94
N PRO A 139 -19.46 14.08 -25.03
CA PRO A 139 -20.32 14.77 -24.10
C PRO A 139 -21.68 14.12 -24.22
N VAL A 140 -22.15 13.50 -23.13
CA VAL A 140 -23.55 13.09 -23.03
C VAL A 140 -24.33 14.38 -23.27
N ALA A 141 -25.01 14.45 -24.41
CA ALA A 141 -25.89 15.57 -24.71
C ALA A 141 -26.83 15.69 -23.51
N PRO A 142 -27.02 16.90 -22.94
CA PRO A 142 -28.02 17.09 -21.91
C PRO A 142 -29.33 16.50 -22.43
N GLU A 143 -29.93 15.59 -21.67
CA GLU A 143 -31.24 15.03 -22.01
C GLU A 143 -32.19 16.16 -22.42
N ASP A 144 -32.78 15.99 -23.59
CA ASP A 144 -33.42 17.03 -24.39
C ASP A 144 -34.40 17.89 -23.59
N GLY A 145 -34.26 19.21 -23.72
CA GLY A 145 -35.26 20.17 -23.25
C GLY A 145 -34.87 21.64 -23.28
N ALA A 146 -33.57 21.98 -23.30
CA ALA A 146 -33.12 23.37 -23.37
C ALA A 146 -32.42 23.67 -24.71
N PRO A 147 -32.82 24.73 -25.45
CA PRO A 147 -32.18 25.09 -26.70
C PRO A 147 -30.69 25.44 -26.49
N PRO A 148 -29.82 25.09 -27.45
CA PRO A 148 -28.38 25.26 -27.31
C PRO A 148 -28.03 26.75 -27.19
N ILE A 149 -27.49 27.14 -26.03
CA ILE A 149 -26.93 28.49 -25.85
C ILE A 149 -25.61 28.54 -26.64
N PRO A 150 -25.43 29.52 -27.55
CA PRO A 150 -24.18 29.66 -28.29
C PRO A 150 -23.01 29.91 -27.32
N PRO A 151 -21.82 29.31 -27.55
CA PRO A 151 -20.68 29.47 -26.67
C PRO A 151 -20.25 30.95 -26.64
N ALA A 152 -20.29 31.55 -25.46
CA ALA A 152 -19.86 32.94 -25.28
C ALA A 152 -18.37 33.08 -25.63
N PRO A 153 -17.95 34.19 -26.27
CA PRO A 153 -16.56 34.44 -26.62
C PRO A 153 -15.67 34.43 -25.37
N SER A 154 -14.57 33.69 -25.43
CA SER A 154 -13.61 33.54 -24.35
C SER A 154 -13.00 34.90 -23.98
N GLN A 155 -13.33 35.43 -22.80
CA GLN A 155 -12.69 36.65 -22.30
C GLN A 155 -11.24 36.37 -21.85
N PRO A 156 -10.27 37.22 -22.23
CA PRO A 156 -8.89 37.11 -21.76
C PRO A 156 -8.85 37.36 -20.24
N GLY A 157 -8.33 36.39 -19.50
CA GLY A 157 -8.23 36.44 -18.03
C GLY A 157 -9.33 35.70 -17.27
N ALA A 158 -10.40 35.24 -17.94
CA ALA A 158 -11.36 34.33 -17.32
C ALA A 158 -10.74 32.94 -17.19
N THR A 159 -10.51 32.47 -15.97
CA THR A 159 -10.18 31.08 -15.71
C THR A 159 -11.33 30.22 -16.20
N THR A 160 -11.17 29.55 -17.35
CA THR A 160 -12.05 28.48 -17.79
C THR A 160 -12.34 27.55 -16.61
N PRO A 161 -13.61 27.21 -16.31
CA PRO A 161 -13.92 26.27 -15.24
C PRO A 161 -13.05 25.05 -15.45
N ALA A 162 -12.29 24.66 -14.42
CA ALA A 162 -11.38 23.54 -14.52
C ALA A 162 -12.19 22.33 -14.98
N VAL A 163 -12.03 21.94 -16.25
CA VAL A 163 -12.56 20.69 -16.76
C VAL A 163 -11.76 19.61 -16.05
N PHE A 164 -12.31 19.14 -14.94
CA PHE A 164 -11.80 18.00 -14.21
C PHE A 164 -11.70 16.83 -15.19
N LEU A 165 -10.48 16.43 -15.56
CA LEU A 165 -10.31 15.20 -16.32
C LEU A 165 -10.53 14.01 -15.39
N THR A 166 -11.56 13.27 -15.76
CA THR A 166 -11.82 11.83 -15.60
C THR A 166 -11.78 11.25 -14.20
N PHE A 167 -10.67 11.03 -13.50
CA PHE A 167 -10.73 10.27 -12.24
C PHE A 167 -11.62 10.92 -11.15
N GLY A 168 -11.56 12.25 -11.01
CA GLY A 168 -12.40 12.97 -10.05
C GLY A 168 -13.89 13.03 -10.43
N ARG A 169 -14.21 13.05 -11.74
CA ARG A 169 -15.59 12.97 -12.23
C ARG A 169 -16.14 11.54 -12.16
N LEU A 170 -15.30 10.53 -12.40
CA LEU A 170 -15.65 9.12 -12.32
C LEU A 170 -15.97 8.68 -10.91
N PHE A 171 -15.18 9.09 -9.91
CA PHE A 171 -15.53 8.84 -8.50
C PHE A 171 -16.75 9.64 -8.04
N HIS A 172 -17.16 10.63 -8.83
CA HIS A 172 -18.37 11.41 -8.58
C HIS A 172 -19.60 10.86 -9.31
N SER A 173 -19.44 10.20 -10.47
CA SER A 173 -20.51 9.70 -11.35
C SER A 173 -20.68 8.18 -11.35
N TYR A 174 -19.62 7.41 -11.09
CA TYR A 174 -19.65 5.96 -10.88
C TYR A 174 -19.50 5.63 -9.40
N HIS A 175 -20.40 4.79 -8.90
CA HIS A 175 -20.46 4.36 -7.50
C HIS A 175 -19.26 3.54 -7.02
N LEU A 176 -18.28 3.21 -7.87
CA LEU A 176 -17.06 2.50 -7.45
C LEU A 176 -16.04 3.48 -6.89
N SER A 177 -16.07 3.66 -5.58
CA SER A 177 -15.09 4.41 -4.81
C SER A 177 -13.71 3.71 -4.79
N VAL A 178 -12.62 4.44 -4.55
CA VAL A 178 -11.27 3.85 -4.29
C VAL A 178 -11.36 2.76 -3.22
N LEU A 179 -12.27 2.95 -2.28
CA LEU A 179 -12.57 2.03 -1.21
C LEU A 179 -13.17 0.71 -1.71
N ASP A 180 -14.09 0.73 -2.67
CA ASP A 180 -14.62 -0.48 -3.32
C ASP A 180 -13.50 -1.30 -3.98
N LEU A 181 -12.56 -0.61 -4.63
CA LEU A 181 -11.38 -1.24 -5.22
C LEU A 181 -10.48 -1.86 -4.14
N LEU A 182 -10.30 -1.20 -2.99
CA LEU A 182 -9.58 -1.74 -1.84
C LEU A 182 -10.30 -2.94 -1.20
N ILE A 183 -11.62 -2.95 -1.15
CA ILE A 183 -12.43 -4.05 -0.61
C ILE A 183 -12.31 -5.27 -1.52
N VAL A 184 -12.56 -5.09 -2.83
CA VAL A 184 -12.44 -6.16 -3.82
C VAL A 184 -11.01 -6.71 -3.80
N SER A 185 -10.00 -5.85 -3.73
CA SER A 185 -8.60 -6.26 -3.62
C SER A 185 -8.35 -7.07 -2.33
N SER A 186 -8.85 -6.60 -1.18
CA SER A 186 -8.73 -7.29 0.11
C SER A 186 -9.40 -8.67 0.09
N LEU A 187 -10.58 -8.78 -0.50
CA LEU A 187 -11.30 -10.04 -0.65
C LEU A 187 -10.57 -11.01 -1.60
N ILE A 188 -10.03 -10.53 -2.71
CA ILE A 188 -9.21 -11.34 -3.63
C ILE A 188 -7.95 -11.84 -2.92
N VAL A 189 -7.29 -10.97 -2.15
CA VAL A 189 -6.11 -11.33 -1.36
C VAL A 189 -6.46 -12.39 -0.32
N PHE A 190 -7.58 -12.22 0.39
CA PHE A 190 -8.06 -13.18 1.38
C PHE A 190 -8.44 -14.52 0.75
N GLY A 191 -9.23 -14.54 -0.33
CA GLY A 191 -9.59 -15.77 -1.03
C GLY A 191 -8.35 -16.50 -1.55
N ARG A 192 -7.38 -15.78 -2.10
CA ARG A 192 -6.09 -16.36 -2.52
C ARG A 192 -5.27 -16.87 -1.35
N PHE A 193 -5.26 -16.16 -0.23
CA PHE A 193 -4.61 -16.60 1.00
C PHE A 193 -5.18 -17.94 1.46
N VAL A 194 -6.52 -18.10 1.49
CA VAL A 194 -7.19 -19.36 1.86
C VAL A 194 -6.82 -20.50 0.89
N VAL A 195 -6.84 -20.24 -0.43
CA VAL A 195 -6.46 -21.24 -1.43
C VAL A 195 -5.00 -21.68 -1.27
N LEU A 196 -4.09 -20.72 -1.07
CA LEU A 196 -2.67 -21.01 -0.88
C LEU A 196 -2.41 -21.71 0.45
N LEU A 197 -3.14 -21.34 1.51
CA LEU A 197 -3.09 -21.99 2.81
C LEU A 197 -3.46 -23.46 2.67
N TYR A 198 -4.59 -23.77 2.03
CA TYR A 198 -4.97 -25.17 1.77
C TYR A 198 -3.93 -25.89 0.92
N ARG A 199 -3.55 -25.32 -0.23
CA ARG A 199 -2.66 -25.96 -1.20
C ARG A 199 -1.26 -26.22 -0.66
N HIS A 200 -0.66 -25.26 0.05
CA HIS A 200 0.70 -25.40 0.59
C HIS A 200 0.74 -26.34 1.79
N ASN A 201 -0.35 -26.44 2.56
CA ASN A 201 -0.40 -27.33 3.71
C ASN A 201 -0.80 -28.75 3.35
N LYS A 202 -1.55 -28.97 2.27
CA LYS A 202 -2.02 -30.31 1.85
C LYS A 202 -0.89 -31.37 1.82
N PRO A 203 0.28 -31.14 1.18
CA PRO A 203 1.36 -32.13 1.19
C PRO A 203 1.90 -32.42 2.59
N GLY A 204 1.97 -31.39 3.44
CA GLY A 204 2.35 -31.54 4.84
C GLY A 204 1.36 -32.43 5.59
N TRP A 205 0.06 -32.12 5.47
CA TRP A 205 -1.00 -32.91 6.09
C TRP A 205 -1.04 -34.35 5.59
N ASP A 206 -0.91 -34.56 4.29
CA ASP A 206 -0.90 -35.89 3.69
C ASP A 206 0.29 -36.71 4.21
N GLY A 207 1.45 -36.09 4.44
CA GLY A 207 2.61 -36.74 5.08
C GLY A 207 2.48 -36.96 6.59
N LEU A 208 1.53 -36.30 7.26
CA LEU A 208 1.25 -36.51 8.70
C LEU A 208 0.13 -37.53 8.95
N LYS A 209 -0.70 -37.82 7.93
CA LYS A 209 -1.80 -38.78 8.02
C LYS A 209 -1.24 -40.18 8.26
N GLY A 210 -1.55 -40.74 9.43
CA GLY A 210 -1.17 -42.11 9.81
C GLY A 210 -0.02 -42.19 10.81
N GLU A 211 0.78 -41.12 10.96
CA GLU A 211 1.93 -41.09 11.88
C GLU A 211 1.66 -40.25 13.14
N ILE A 212 0.90 -39.16 13.03
CA ILE A 212 0.55 -38.29 14.17
C ILE A 212 -0.92 -38.43 14.54
N ASN A 213 -1.21 -38.63 15.83
CA ASN A 213 -2.55 -38.41 16.35
C ASN A 213 -2.85 -36.90 16.36
N ILE A 214 -3.71 -36.45 15.45
CA ILE A 214 -3.99 -35.03 15.23
C ILE A 214 -4.76 -34.38 16.40
N VAL A 215 -5.52 -35.17 17.16
CA VAL A 215 -6.37 -34.69 18.25
C VAL A 215 -5.57 -34.03 19.38
N PRO A 216 -4.53 -34.66 19.97
CA PRO A 216 -3.71 -34.01 21.01
C PRO A 216 -2.98 -32.78 20.47
N VAL A 217 -2.52 -32.80 19.22
CA VAL A 217 -1.86 -31.65 18.59
C VAL A 217 -2.82 -30.47 18.48
N LEU A 218 -4.05 -30.69 18.02
CA LEU A 218 -5.08 -29.66 17.93
C LEU A 218 -5.49 -29.15 19.32
N LYS A 219 -5.69 -30.04 20.30
CA LYS A 219 -6.02 -29.66 21.68
C LYS A 219 -4.94 -28.79 22.30
N GLN A 220 -3.68 -29.17 22.16
CA GLN A 220 -2.55 -28.41 22.68
C GLN A 220 -2.38 -27.08 21.93
N THR A 221 -2.55 -27.07 20.61
CA THR A 221 -2.51 -25.84 19.80
C THR A 221 -3.60 -24.87 20.26
N LEU A 222 -4.83 -25.35 20.45
CA LEU A 222 -5.95 -24.55 20.93
C LEU A 222 -5.64 -23.96 22.31
N LEU A 223 -5.20 -24.80 23.26
CA LEU A 223 -4.82 -24.38 24.60
C LEU A 223 -3.73 -23.31 24.58
N LEU A 224 -2.68 -23.50 23.78
CA LEU A 224 -1.58 -22.54 23.64
C LEU A 224 -1.98 -21.24 22.93
N SER A 225 -3.05 -21.27 22.14
CA SER A 225 -3.57 -20.09 21.43
C SER A 225 -4.51 -19.23 22.27
N ILE A 226 -4.98 -19.72 23.44
CA ILE A 226 -5.94 -19.01 24.31
C ILE A 226 -5.46 -17.59 24.65
N PRO A 227 -4.23 -17.34 25.14
CA PRO A 227 -3.81 -15.98 25.51
C PRO A 227 -3.88 -14.99 24.34
N PHE A 228 -3.56 -15.46 23.13
CA PHE A 228 -3.63 -14.65 21.93
C PHE A 228 -5.08 -14.35 21.51
N PHE A 229 -5.99 -15.33 21.59
CA PHE A 229 -7.41 -15.09 21.35
C PHE A 229 -8.02 -14.16 22.40
N ILE A 230 -7.67 -14.32 23.68
CA ILE A 230 -8.08 -13.37 24.73
C ILE A 230 -7.56 -11.98 24.40
N MET A 231 -6.31 -11.82 23.98
CA MET A 231 -5.76 -10.52 23.57
C MET A 231 -6.53 -9.92 22.38
N ILE A 232 -6.80 -10.70 21.32
CA ILE A 232 -7.60 -10.23 20.17
C ILE A 232 -9.01 -9.85 20.59
N LEU A 233 -9.67 -10.68 21.41
CA LEU A 233 -11.03 -10.41 21.88
C LEU A 233 -11.07 -9.18 22.78
N SER A 234 -10.09 -9.01 23.68
CA SER A 234 -9.96 -7.82 24.53
C SER A 234 -9.67 -6.57 23.72
N LEU A 235 -8.80 -6.65 22.70
CA LEU A 235 -8.55 -5.53 21.79
C LEU A 235 -9.79 -5.21 20.95
N GLY A 236 -10.46 -6.22 20.39
CA GLY A 236 -11.69 -6.05 19.63
C GLY A 236 -12.80 -5.46 20.47
N TRP A 237 -12.98 -5.93 21.71
CA TRP A 237 -13.90 -5.37 22.69
C TRP A 237 -13.54 -3.93 23.05
N PHE A 238 -12.25 -3.66 23.34
CA PHE A 238 -11.77 -2.31 23.63
C PHE A 238 -12.03 -1.35 22.47
N TRP A 239 -11.71 -1.75 21.23
CA TRP A 239 -11.97 -0.93 20.04
C TRP A 239 -13.46 -0.76 19.78
N ASN A 240 -14.29 -1.77 20.04
CA ASN A 240 -15.73 -1.66 19.93
C ASN A 240 -16.29 -0.69 21.00
N GLN A 241 -15.77 -0.73 22.23
CA GLN A 241 -16.11 0.22 23.29
C GLN A 241 -15.65 1.65 22.97
N VAL A 242 -14.44 1.81 22.43
CA VAL A 242 -13.94 3.10 21.94
C VAL A 242 -14.83 3.62 20.82
N GLY A 243 -15.22 2.76 19.87
CA GLY A 243 -16.14 3.08 18.78
C GLY A 243 -17.51 3.49 19.29
N SER A 244 -18.13 2.69 20.15
CA SER A 244 -19.47 2.98 20.70
C SER A 244 -19.48 4.21 21.61
N ARG A 245 -18.43 4.45 22.40
CA ARG A 245 -18.30 5.67 23.20
C ARG A 245 -18.04 6.90 22.35
N ALA A 246 -17.20 6.78 21.31
CA ALA A 246 -16.97 7.87 20.36
C ALA A 246 -18.27 8.18 19.59
N GLU A 247 -19.03 7.15 19.24
CA GLU A 247 -20.34 7.27 18.61
C GLU A 247 -21.35 7.95 19.55
N ALA A 248 -21.50 7.47 20.78
CA ALA A 248 -22.37 8.05 21.79
C ALA A 248 -21.99 9.51 22.12
N TYR A 249 -20.70 9.81 22.24
CA TYR A 249 -20.21 11.16 22.46
C TYR A 249 -20.46 12.08 21.26
N ALA A 250 -20.28 11.55 20.04
CA ALA A 250 -20.62 12.30 18.84
C ALA A 250 -22.14 12.57 18.78
N ILE A 251 -22.97 11.56 19.05
CA ILE A 251 -24.43 11.71 19.17
C ILE A 251 -24.76 12.80 20.20
N GLU A 252 -24.14 12.76 21.38
CA GLU A 252 -24.38 13.72 22.46
C GLU A 252 -23.99 15.16 22.07
N ILE A 253 -22.82 15.37 21.44
CA ILE A 253 -22.40 16.68 20.93
C ILE A 253 -23.39 17.21 19.88
N LEU A 254 -23.90 16.32 19.04
CA LEU A 254 -24.79 16.66 17.94
C LEU A 254 -26.24 16.80 18.40
N ARG A 255 -26.57 16.27 19.58
CA ARG A 255 -27.91 16.30 20.17
C ARG A 255 -28.31 17.74 20.47
N THR A 256 -29.52 18.09 20.07
CA THR A 256 -30.12 19.38 20.40
C THR A 256 -31.23 19.23 21.41
N PRO A 257 -31.39 20.17 22.37
CA PRO A 257 -32.65 20.30 23.09
C PRO A 257 -33.74 20.70 22.08
N GLY A 258 -34.79 19.89 21.94
CA GLY A 258 -35.91 20.17 21.04
C GLY A 258 -36.72 21.41 21.45
N PRO A 259 -37.51 22.01 20.54
CA PRO A 259 -38.30 23.22 20.80
C PRO A 259 -39.36 23.06 21.91
N THR A 260 -39.72 21.83 22.25
CA THR A 260 -40.68 21.49 23.33
C THR A 260 -40.00 20.84 24.55
N GLY A 261 -38.66 20.79 24.62
CA GLY A 261 -37.95 20.11 25.71
C GLY A 261 -38.10 18.58 25.74
N THR A 262 -38.94 17.99 24.88
CA THR A 262 -39.06 16.54 24.70
C THR A 262 -37.93 16.04 23.82
N ILE A 263 -36.91 15.50 24.48
CA ILE A 263 -35.71 14.94 23.85
C ILE A 263 -36.02 13.51 23.41
N LEU A 264 -36.41 13.31 22.15
CA LEU A 264 -36.29 11.97 21.54
C LEU A 264 -34.80 11.69 21.34
N PRO A 265 -34.22 10.63 21.93
CA PRO A 265 -32.84 10.26 21.65
C PRO A 265 -32.71 9.90 20.17
N PRO A 266 -31.84 10.56 19.38
CA PRO A 266 -31.46 10.01 18.08
C PRO A 266 -30.91 8.60 18.29
N ILE A 267 -31.43 7.64 17.53
CA ILE A 267 -31.19 6.20 17.74
C ILE A 267 -29.82 5.81 17.16
N THR A 268 -29.31 6.59 16.20
CA THR A 268 -28.06 6.34 15.47
C THR A 268 -27.26 7.63 15.24
N LEU A 269 -25.94 7.52 15.09
CA LEU A 269 -25.07 8.66 14.77
C LEU A 269 -25.38 9.30 13.42
N GLU A 270 -25.84 8.50 12.45
CA GLU A 270 -26.29 8.98 11.13
C GLU A 270 -27.47 9.94 11.27
N GLN A 271 -28.45 9.61 12.11
CA GLN A 271 -29.59 10.49 12.42
C GLN A 271 -29.15 11.75 13.15
N ALA A 272 -28.30 11.62 14.19
CA ALA A 272 -27.80 12.78 14.94
C ALA A 272 -27.03 13.77 14.04
N LEU A 273 -26.24 13.26 13.09
CA LEU A 273 -25.54 14.09 12.12
C LEU A 273 -26.47 14.69 11.07
N ALA A 274 -27.48 13.96 10.60
CA ALA A 274 -28.48 14.49 9.69
C ALA A 274 -29.25 15.64 10.35
N GLU A 275 -29.70 15.48 11.59
CA GLU A 275 -30.38 16.53 12.37
C GLU A 275 -29.49 17.74 12.62
N ALA A 276 -28.23 17.52 13.05
CA ALA A 276 -27.28 18.61 13.26
C ALA A 276 -26.96 19.35 11.96
N ASN A 277 -26.78 18.63 10.86
CA ASN A 277 -26.59 19.22 9.55
C ASN A 277 -27.83 20.01 9.12
N ASP A 278 -29.03 19.47 9.23
CA ASP A 278 -30.27 20.16 8.87
C ASP A 278 -30.46 21.45 9.69
N ARG A 279 -30.05 21.45 10.97
CA ARG A 279 -30.05 22.66 11.81
C ARG A 279 -29.05 23.69 11.33
N GLU A 280 -27.79 23.32 11.15
CA GLU A 280 -26.75 24.23 10.66
C GLU A 280 -27.16 24.78 9.28
N GLN A 281 -27.73 23.93 8.41
CA GLN A 281 -28.24 24.34 7.10
C GLN A 281 -29.46 25.26 7.22
N LYS A 282 -30.37 25.08 8.18
CA LYS A 282 -31.45 26.04 8.47
C LYS A 282 -30.91 27.38 8.96
N GLU A 283 -29.91 27.37 9.85
CA GLU A 283 -29.27 28.60 10.34
C GLU A 283 -28.52 29.31 9.21
N ILE A 284 -27.78 28.56 8.40
CA ILE A 284 -27.15 29.03 7.18
C ILE A 284 -28.20 29.57 6.22
N ALA A 285 -29.30 28.87 5.98
CA ALA A 285 -30.37 29.32 5.09
C ALA A 285 -30.98 30.63 5.60
N ASN A 286 -31.22 30.77 6.90
CA ASN A 286 -31.70 32.02 7.50
C ASN A 286 -30.68 33.16 7.35
N LYS A 287 -29.40 32.91 7.65
CA LYS A 287 -28.30 33.89 7.46
C LYS A 287 -28.11 34.26 6.00
N THR A 288 -28.22 33.29 5.11
CA THR A 288 -28.12 33.46 3.66
C THR A 288 -29.31 34.25 3.16
N THR A 289 -30.53 33.98 3.62
CA THR A 289 -31.75 34.72 3.28
C THR A 289 -31.66 36.16 3.78
N ALA A 290 -31.12 36.40 4.98
CA ALA A 290 -30.86 37.73 5.51
C ALA A 290 -29.80 38.48 4.70
N ALA A 291 -28.67 37.83 4.37
CA ALA A 291 -27.64 38.37 3.49
C ALA A 291 -28.18 38.63 2.07
N LEU A 292 -29.13 37.81 1.60
CA LEU A 292 -29.79 37.98 0.32
C LEU A 292 -30.77 39.15 0.33
N ALA A 293 -31.51 39.35 1.42
CA ALA A 293 -32.38 40.50 1.59
C ALA A 293 -31.57 41.80 1.60
N ASP A 294 -30.44 41.83 2.32
CA ASP A 294 -29.49 42.94 2.32
C ASP A 294 -28.92 43.16 0.90
N ALA A 295 -28.50 42.09 0.22
CA ALA A 295 -28.02 42.16 -1.15
C ALA A 295 -29.08 42.67 -2.15
N THR A 296 -30.34 42.23 -2.01
CA THR A 296 -31.46 42.66 -2.86
C THR A 296 -31.76 44.13 -2.66
N THR A 297 -31.69 44.60 -1.41
CA THR A 297 -31.85 46.02 -1.06
C THR A 297 -30.71 46.86 -1.65
N ASN A 298 -29.46 46.37 -1.59
CA ASN A 298 -28.31 47.03 -2.19
C ASN A 298 -28.32 47.00 -3.73
N ALA A 299 -28.91 45.97 -4.33
CA ALA A 299 -29.12 45.89 -5.78
C ALA A 299 -30.23 46.85 -6.25
N GLN A 300 -31.29 47.02 -5.45
CA GLN A 300 -32.32 48.05 -5.67
C GLN A 300 -31.72 49.46 -5.62
N ALA A 301 -30.66 49.67 -4.83
CA ALA A 301 -29.89 50.91 -4.78
C ALA A 301 -28.90 51.09 -5.96
N GLY A 302 -28.90 50.21 -6.96
CA GLY A 302 -28.11 50.36 -8.20
C GLY A 302 -26.69 49.81 -8.15
N SER A 303 -26.35 48.98 -7.16
CA SER A 303 -25.04 48.32 -7.08
C SER A 303 -24.76 47.45 -8.32
N ALA A 304 -23.68 47.77 -9.05
CA ALA A 304 -23.30 47.10 -10.30
C ALA A 304 -22.54 45.78 -10.11
N ASP A 305 -22.09 45.45 -8.89
CA ASP A 305 -21.18 44.33 -8.63
C ASP A 305 -21.69 43.46 -7.46
N LEU A 306 -22.66 42.58 -7.75
CA LEU A 306 -23.28 41.69 -6.75
C LEU A 306 -22.25 40.71 -6.21
N VAL A 307 -21.39 40.14 -7.06
CA VAL A 307 -20.36 39.18 -6.64
C VAL A 307 -19.39 39.79 -5.62
N LYS A 308 -18.84 40.98 -5.90
CA LYS A 308 -17.88 41.63 -5.01
C LYS A 308 -18.50 42.07 -3.67
N THR A 309 -19.80 42.36 -3.68
CA THR A 309 -20.53 42.80 -2.47
C THR A 309 -21.01 41.63 -1.62
N ILE A 310 -21.53 40.57 -2.25
CA ILE A 310 -22.21 39.45 -1.57
C ILE A 310 -21.22 38.39 -1.12
N MET A 311 -20.30 37.97 -2.00
CA MET A 311 -19.45 36.80 -1.73
C MET A 311 -18.58 36.94 -0.48
N PRO A 312 -18.00 38.11 -0.14
CA PRO A 312 -17.25 38.27 1.09
C PRO A 312 -18.13 38.15 2.34
N LYS A 313 -19.30 38.79 2.37
CA LYS A 313 -20.26 38.70 3.48
C LYS A 313 -20.74 37.26 3.65
N LEU A 314 -21.03 36.60 2.53
CA LEU A 314 -21.50 35.23 2.52
C LEU A 314 -20.40 34.27 2.97
N ARG A 315 -19.18 34.35 2.44
CA ARG A 315 -18.02 33.57 2.91
C ARG A 315 -17.76 33.74 4.40
N ALA A 316 -17.86 34.96 4.92
CA ALA A 316 -17.70 35.26 6.33
C ALA A 316 -18.83 34.68 7.21
N SER A 317 -20.03 34.48 6.66
CA SER A 317 -21.16 33.87 7.37
C SER A 317 -21.01 32.37 7.61
N PHE A 318 -20.15 31.70 6.83
CA PHE A 318 -19.82 30.29 7.05
C PHE A 318 -18.58 30.16 7.94
N PRO A 319 -18.65 29.39 9.05
CA PRO A 319 -17.46 29.12 9.84
C PRO A 319 -16.40 28.38 9.02
N SER A 320 -15.12 28.57 9.38
CA SER A 320 -14.00 27.87 8.74
C SER A 320 -13.91 26.38 9.09
N TYR A 321 -14.56 25.98 10.18
CA TYR A 321 -14.66 24.61 10.66
C TYR A 321 -16.01 24.42 11.37
N LEU A 322 -16.58 23.22 11.27
CA LEU A 322 -17.82 22.88 11.96
C LEU A 322 -17.57 22.52 13.43
N MET A 323 -16.40 21.94 13.73
CA MET A 323 -16.04 21.43 15.05
C MET A 323 -14.65 21.90 15.48
N LYS A 324 -14.51 22.45 16.69
CA LYS A 324 -13.19 22.78 17.26
C LYS A 324 -12.44 21.50 17.68
N LEU A 325 -11.19 21.39 17.23
CA LEU A 325 -10.24 20.39 17.71
C LEU A 325 -9.78 20.77 19.13
N LYS A 326 -9.67 19.79 20.03
CA LYS A 326 -9.13 20.00 21.38
C LYS A 326 -7.64 19.69 21.40
N GLY A 327 -6.84 20.32 22.25
CA GLY A 327 -5.48 19.84 22.51
C GLY A 327 -5.56 18.48 23.20
N CYS A 328 -4.92 17.46 22.63
CA CYS A 328 -4.85 16.13 23.23
C CYS A 328 -3.43 15.84 23.70
N SER A 329 -3.30 15.27 24.90
CA SER A 329 -2.05 14.63 25.32
C SER A 329 -1.83 13.33 24.55
N TRP A 330 -0.58 12.96 24.28
CA TRP A 330 -0.24 11.79 23.43
C TRP A 330 -0.82 10.44 23.90
N TYR A 331 -1.13 10.31 25.19
CA TYR A 331 -1.71 9.10 25.79
C TYR A 331 -3.25 9.09 25.79
N ASP A 332 -3.91 10.21 25.47
CA ASP A 332 -5.37 10.29 25.39
C ASP A 332 -5.85 9.84 24.01
N VAL A 333 -5.83 8.52 23.82
CA VAL A 333 -6.23 7.85 22.56
C VAL A 333 -7.66 8.25 22.17
N LEU A 334 -8.57 8.38 23.14
CA LEU A 334 -9.95 8.79 22.88
C LEU A 334 -10.02 10.22 22.33
N CYS A 335 -9.29 11.16 22.92
CA CYS A 335 -9.21 12.52 22.41
C CYS A 335 -8.65 12.55 20.97
N HIS A 336 -7.60 11.77 20.69
CA HIS A 336 -7.03 11.69 19.34
C HIS A 336 -8.00 11.09 18.32
N VAL A 337 -8.77 10.05 18.69
CA VAL A 337 -9.81 9.46 17.84
C VAL A 337 -10.91 10.49 17.56
N VAL A 338 -11.42 11.16 18.60
CA VAL A 338 -12.44 12.20 18.46
C VAL A 338 -11.96 13.36 17.60
N ASN A 339 -10.72 13.82 17.79
CA ASN A 339 -10.12 14.84 16.93
C ASN A 339 -9.92 14.36 15.49
N GLY A 340 -9.60 13.08 15.30
CA GLY A 340 -9.54 12.46 13.98
C GLY A 340 -10.90 12.54 13.27
N ILE A 341 -11.98 12.15 13.96
CA ILE A 341 -13.35 12.25 13.45
C ILE A 341 -13.69 13.71 13.13
N LYS A 342 -13.46 14.63 14.07
CA LYS A 342 -13.68 16.08 13.87
C LYS A 342 -12.89 16.62 12.68
N SER A 343 -11.64 16.19 12.52
CA SER A 343 -10.77 16.61 11.42
C SER A 343 -11.31 16.13 10.06
N VAL A 344 -11.76 14.88 9.99
CA VAL A 344 -12.41 14.33 8.79
C VAL A 344 -13.70 15.08 8.48
N VAL A 345 -14.57 15.29 9.46
CA VAL A 345 -15.82 16.06 9.31
C VAL A 345 -15.54 17.50 8.88
N ASN A 346 -14.57 18.19 9.49
CA ASN A 346 -14.17 19.54 9.10
C ASN A 346 -13.59 19.59 7.69
N SER A 347 -12.78 18.60 7.29
CA SER A 347 -12.21 18.50 5.95
C SER A 347 -13.30 18.32 4.90
N ILE A 348 -14.28 17.46 5.19
CA ILE A 348 -15.46 17.22 4.36
C ILE A 348 -16.32 18.49 4.27
N TYR A 349 -16.65 19.09 5.42
CA TYR A 349 -17.44 20.32 5.50
C TYR A 349 -16.80 21.44 4.68
N ARG A 350 -15.50 21.68 4.87
CA ARG A 350 -14.75 22.71 4.13
C ARG A 350 -14.82 22.47 2.63
N LYS A 351 -14.60 21.23 2.17
CA LYS A 351 -14.70 20.88 0.74
C LYS A 351 -16.10 21.12 0.18
N ALA A 352 -17.13 20.66 0.89
CA ALA A 352 -18.52 20.83 0.47
C ALA A 352 -18.89 22.33 0.42
N ARG A 353 -18.52 23.09 1.46
CA ARG A 353 -18.71 24.53 1.56
C ARG A 353 -18.03 25.27 0.41
N ASP A 354 -16.75 25.02 0.17
CA ASP A 354 -15.98 25.74 -0.85
C ASP A 354 -16.52 25.44 -2.25
N ALA A 355 -16.85 24.19 -2.53
CA ALA A 355 -17.47 23.80 -3.81
C ALA A 355 -18.84 24.47 -4.00
N ALA A 356 -19.65 24.54 -2.94
CA ALA A 356 -20.96 25.17 -3.03
C ALA A 356 -20.82 26.69 -3.22
N LEU A 357 -19.91 27.34 -2.48
CA LEU A 357 -19.64 28.77 -2.62
C LEU A 357 -19.12 29.13 -4.01
N ASN A 358 -18.29 28.26 -4.61
CA ASN A 358 -17.80 28.45 -5.97
C ASN A 358 -18.92 28.26 -7.01
N SER A 359 -19.84 27.32 -6.79
CA SER A 359 -21.05 27.13 -7.64
C SER A 359 -21.95 28.37 -7.59
N LEU A 360 -22.16 28.92 -6.40
CA LEU A 360 -22.92 30.14 -6.20
C LEU A 360 -22.22 31.36 -6.82
N GLU A 361 -20.91 31.51 -6.63
CA GLU A 361 -20.13 32.58 -7.26
C GLU A 361 -20.26 32.55 -8.78
N ALA A 362 -20.18 31.36 -9.39
CA ALA A 362 -20.36 31.20 -10.82
C ALA A 362 -21.78 31.62 -11.27
N SER A 363 -22.80 31.24 -10.50
CA SER A 363 -24.20 31.60 -10.79
C SER A 363 -24.47 33.10 -10.63
N LEU A 364 -23.88 33.74 -9.61
CA LEU A 364 -23.98 35.19 -9.41
C LEU A 364 -23.22 35.97 -10.49
N ARG A 365 -22.05 35.48 -10.92
CA ARG A 365 -21.33 36.06 -12.08
C ARG A 365 -22.14 35.97 -13.36
N ASP A 366 -22.93 34.92 -13.54
CA ASP A 366 -23.84 34.82 -14.68
C ASP A 366 -24.99 35.82 -14.57
N ALA A 367 -25.55 36.01 -13.38
CA ALA A 367 -26.55 37.06 -13.12
C ALA A 367 -25.98 38.48 -13.30
N ASP A 368 -24.70 38.71 -13.01
CA ASP A 368 -24.03 40.01 -13.21
C ASP A 368 -23.88 40.42 -14.69
N LYS A 369 -24.08 39.50 -15.64
CA LYS A 369 -24.09 39.82 -17.08
C LYS A 369 -25.36 40.56 -17.53
N PHE A 370 -26.41 40.60 -16.72
CA PHE A 370 -27.67 41.28 -17.05
C PHE A 370 -27.56 42.78 -16.78
N ASN A 371 -28.02 43.60 -17.73
CA ASN A 371 -27.98 45.06 -17.66
C ASN A 371 -28.96 45.61 -16.61
N GLN A 372 -28.79 46.89 -16.22
CA GLN A 372 -29.69 47.59 -15.28
C GLN A 372 -31.16 47.64 -15.74
N SER A 373 -31.45 47.48 -17.03
CA SER A 373 -32.83 47.37 -17.53
C SER A 373 -33.49 46.02 -17.21
N GLN A 374 -32.72 44.99 -16.80
CA GLN A 374 -33.19 43.63 -16.51
C GLN A 374 -33.10 43.29 -15.01
N LEU A 375 -33.26 44.28 -14.12
CA LEU A 375 -33.15 44.09 -12.66
C LEU A 375 -34.06 43.00 -12.09
N VAL A 376 -35.26 42.82 -12.63
CA VAL A 376 -36.20 41.78 -12.18
C VAL A 376 -35.68 40.38 -12.51
N GLU A 377 -35.13 40.19 -13.72
CA GLU A 377 -34.55 38.91 -14.15
C GLU A 377 -33.24 38.60 -13.40
N LYS A 378 -32.40 39.63 -13.20
CA LYS A 378 -31.19 39.56 -12.38
C LYS A 378 -31.52 39.10 -10.95
N ARG A 379 -32.60 39.63 -10.36
CA ARG A 379 -33.08 39.27 -9.01
C ARG A 379 -33.61 37.84 -8.94
N ASP A 380 -34.43 37.43 -9.90
CA ASP A 380 -35.01 36.08 -9.93
C ASP A 380 -33.90 35.01 -10.06
N ARG A 381 -32.93 35.22 -10.95
CA ARG A 381 -31.78 34.31 -11.07
C ARG A 381 -30.90 34.27 -9.83
N ALA A 382 -30.60 35.41 -9.22
CA ALA A 382 -29.82 35.44 -7.98
C ALA A 382 -30.54 34.71 -6.83
N THR A 383 -31.86 34.85 -6.74
CA THR A 383 -32.68 34.19 -5.71
C THR A 383 -32.75 32.68 -5.95
N LYS A 384 -32.94 32.24 -7.21
CA LYS A 384 -32.92 30.82 -7.60
C LYS A 384 -31.56 30.18 -7.37
N ALA A 385 -30.46 30.86 -7.70
CA ALA A 385 -29.11 30.36 -7.47
C ALA A 385 -28.83 30.12 -5.98
N VAL A 386 -29.34 31.00 -5.12
CA VAL A 386 -29.15 30.91 -3.67
C VAL A 386 -30.02 29.81 -3.05
N ALA A 387 -31.27 29.68 -3.50
CA ALA A 387 -32.14 28.58 -3.09
C ALA A 387 -31.56 27.21 -3.52
N ALA A 388 -31.05 27.12 -4.75
CA ALA A 388 -30.37 25.93 -5.27
C ALA A 388 -29.11 25.60 -4.46
N PHE A 389 -28.29 26.60 -4.15
CA PHE A 389 -27.10 26.45 -3.30
C PHE A 389 -27.44 25.88 -1.91
N SER A 390 -28.51 26.36 -1.26
CA SER A 390 -28.93 25.86 0.06
C SER A 390 -29.35 24.38 0.00
N GLN A 391 -30.10 23.99 -1.02
CA GLN A 391 -30.50 22.59 -1.22
C GLN A 391 -29.31 21.69 -1.58
N GLU A 392 -28.41 22.16 -2.46
CA GLU A 392 -27.26 21.40 -2.92
C GLU A 392 -26.21 21.21 -1.81
N SER A 393 -25.93 22.26 -1.03
CA SER A 393 -25.08 22.22 0.17
C SER A 393 -25.57 21.16 1.18
N THR A 394 -26.88 21.10 1.41
CA THR A 394 -27.49 20.12 2.32
C THR A 394 -27.27 18.69 1.81
N ARG A 395 -27.56 18.45 0.53
CA ARG A 395 -27.38 17.14 -0.11
C ARG A 395 -25.92 16.69 -0.11
N TRP A 396 -24.98 17.59 -0.38
CA TRP A 396 -23.55 17.28 -0.38
C TRP A 396 -23.04 16.95 1.02
N SER A 397 -23.45 17.71 2.02
CA SER A 397 -23.08 17.43 3.42
C SER A 397 -23.59 16.06 3.87
N GLN A 398 -24.87 15.75 3.64
CA GLN A 398 -25.45 14.44 3.95
C GLN A 398 -24.72 13.30 3.22
N THR A 399 -24.45 13.46 1.93
CA THR A 399 -23.73 12.45 1.12
C THR A 399 -22.31 12.22 1.64
N ALA A 400 -21.60 13.29 1.99
CA ALA A 400 -20.22 13.18 2.42
C ALA A 400 -20.09 12.60 3.84
N ILE A 401 -21.04 12.91 4.73
CA ILE A 401 -21.16 12.29 6.05
C ILE A 401 -21.43 10.78 5.89
N TYR A 402 -22.42 10.40 5.09
CA TYR A 402 -22.74 9.01 4.81
C TYR A 402 -21.52 8.23 4.29
N LYS A 403 -20.83 8.80 3.28
CA LYS A 403 -19.60 8.21 2.71
C LYS A 403 -18.48 8.07 3.75
N ALA A 404 -18.38 8.95 4.74
CA ALA A 404 -17.38 8.85 5.80
C ALA A 404 -17.63 7.64 6.73
N PHE A 405 -18.88 7.40 7.13
CA PHE A 405 -19.23 6.21 7.93
C PHE A 405 -19.08 4.93 7.15
N GLU A 406 -19.54 4.94 5.91
CA GLU A 406 -19.33 3.84 5.00
C GLU A 406 -17.82 3.52 4.92
N THR A 407 -16.97 4.54 4.74
CA THR A 407 -15.51 4.39 4.76
C THR A 407 -14.98 3.78 6.04
N ALA A 408 -15.45 4.23 7.21
CA ALA A 408 -15.04 3.68 8.50
C ALA A 408 -15.45 2.20 8.66
N ARG A 409 -16.67 1.83 8.25
CA ARG A 409 -17.16 0.45 8.27
C ARG A 409 -16.31 -0.46 7.40
N TRP A 410 -15.96 0.00 6.20
CA TRP A 410 -15.12 -0.75 5.27
C TRP A 410 -13.67 -0.88 5.74
N LEU A 411 -13.10 0.15 6.36
CA LEU A 411 -11.81 0.05 7.05
C LEU A 411 -11.86 -1.00 8.17
N GLY A 412 -12.95 -1.03 8.94
CA GLY A 412 -13.21 -2.07 9.94
C GLY A 412 -13.21 -3.50 9.36
N LEU A 413 -13.84 -3.69 8.19
CA LEU A 413 -13.83 -4.96 7.47
C LEU A 413 -12.41 -5.36 7.03
N ILE A 414 -11.66 -4.43 6.42
CA ILE A 414 -10.28 -4.69 5.97
C ILE A 414 -9.38 -5.08 7.15
N LEU A 415 -9.50 -4.36 8.28
CA LEU A 415 -8.77 -4.66 9.51
C LEU A 415 -9.19 -6.03 10.09
N SER A 416 -10.45 -6.43 9.95
CA SER A 416 -10.94 -7.73 10.40
C SER A 416 -10.40 -8.88 9.55
N ILE A 417 -10.42 -8.75 8.22
CA ILE A 417 -9.78 -9.70 7.29
C ILE A 417 -8.31 -9.88 7.64
N TYR A 418 -7.63 -8.76 7.88
CA TYR A 418 -6.25 -8.74 8.29
C TYR A 418 -6.02 -9.43 9.64
N GLY A 419 -6.86 -9.15 10.63
CA GLY A 419 -6.85 -9.81 11.95
C GLY A 419 -7.01 -11.33 11.85
N ILE A 420 -7.89 -11.82 10.96
CA ILE A 420 -8.05 -13.26 10.69
C ILE A 420 -6.76 -13.85 10.12
N MET A 421 -6.12 -13.20 9.16
CA MET A 421 -4.85 -13.67 8.60
C MET A 421 -3.74 -13.77 9.66
N VAL A 422 -3.67 -12.78 10.55
CA VAL A 422 -2.75 -12.78 11.68
C VAL A 422 -3.05 -13.93 12.64
N ALA A 423 -4.33 -14.16 12.97
CA ALA A 423 -4.74 -15.25 13.85
C ALA A 423 -4.40 -16.63 13.28
N VAL A 424 -4.70 -16.87 11.99
CA VAL A 424 -4.33 -18.10 11.30
C VAL A 424 -2.82 -18.33 11.35
N LYS A 425 -2.03 -17.30 11.03
CA LYS A 425 -0.57 -17.40 11.07
C LYS A 425 -0.06 -17.72 12.49
N THR A 426 -0.63 -17.11 13.54
CA THR A 426 -0.25 -17.39 14.93
C THR A 426 -0.53 -18.85 15.29
N VAL A 427 -1.74 -19.33 15.00
CA VAL A 427 -2.13 -20.73 15.25
C VAL A 427 -1.20 -21.69 14.52
N MET A 428 -0.86 -21.40 13.26
CA MET A 428 0.07 -22.21 12.49
C MET A 428 1.48 -22.24 13.08
N VAL A 429 2.01 -21.11 13.58
CA VAL A 429 3.32 -21.08 14.23
C VAL A 429 3.33 -21.98 15.47
N ILE A 430 2.30 -21.87 16.32
CA ILE A 430 2.15 -22.71 17.52
C ILE A 430 2.08 -24.19 17.11
N MET A 431 1.23 -24.49 16.13
CA MET A 431 1.07 -25.84 15.61
C MET A 431 2.38 -26.40 15.05
N SER A 432 3.15 -25.59 14.32
CA SER A 432 4.45 -26.01 13.75
C SER A 432 5.46 -26.41 14.83
N ARG A 433 5.45 -25.72 15.98
CA ARG A 433 6.32 -26.06 17.12
C ARG A 433 5.94 -27.38 17.78
N ILE A 434 4.64 -27.69 17.84
CA ILE A 434 4.15 -28.97 18.40
C ILE A 434 4.46 -30.11 17.43
N VAL A 435 4.08 -29.97 16.15
CA VAL A 435 4.20 -31.03 15.13
C VAL A 435 5.66 -31.42 14.89
N TYR A 436 6.56 -30.44 14.80
CA TYR A 436 7.97 -30.68 14.48
C TYR A 436 8.87 -30.68 15.72
N ARG A 437 8.30 -30.95 16.91
CA ARG A 437 9.05 -30.98 18.17
C ARG A 437 10.18 -32.01 18.10
N ASP A 438 11.35 -31.63 18.58
CA ASP A 438 12.45 -32.56 18.85
C ASP A 438 12.27 -33.19 20.25
N ASP A 439 11.71 -34.39 20.30
CA ASP A 439 11.57 -35.20 21.52
C ASP A 439 12.27 -36.57 21.42
N GLY A 440 13.14 -36.74 20.41
CA GLY A 440 13.86 -37.99 20.13
C GLY A 440 13.01 -39.10 19.47
N LEU A 441 11.68 -39.07 19.62
CA LEU A 441 10.76 -40.04 19.01
C LEU A 441 10.17 -39.53 17.70
N ASN A 442 10.03 -38.21 17.58
CA ASN A 442 9.48 -37.57 16.41
C ASN A 442 10.42 -37.74 15.21
N ARG A 443 9.90 -38.30 14.12
CA ARG A 443 10.61 -38.48 12.85
C ARG A 443 10.27 -37.41 11.82
N HIS A 444 9.36 -36.50 12.15
CA HIS A 444 8.92 -35.47 11.24
C HIS A 444 9.87 -34.29 11.21
N PHE A 445 10.15 -33.82 10.00
CA PHE A 445 11.00 -32.66 9.75
C PHE A 445 10.23 -31.59 8.96
N ALA A 446 10.29 -30.36 9.44
CA ALA A 446 9.78 -29.21 8.71
C ALA A 446 10.69 -28.94 7.51
N SER A 447 10.16 -29.04 6.30
CA SER A 447 10.86 -28.72 5.05
C SER A 447 9.99 -27.82 4.19
N LEU A 448 10.59 -26.85 3.49
CA LEU A 448 9.84 -25.97 2.59
C LEU A 448 9.37 -26.71 1.33
N LYS A 449 9.97 -27.87 1.02
CA LYS A 449 9.59 -28.72 -0.10
C LYS A 449 9.59 -30.19 0.34
N PRO A 450 8.56 -30.62 1.10
CA PRO A 450 8.46 -31.99 1.59
C PRO A 450 8.40 -32.97 0.41
N GLY A 451 9.06 -34.13 0.54
CA GLY A 451 9.07 -35.19 -0.47
C GLY A 451 9.97 -34.94 -1.68
N ALA A 452 10.74 -33.84 -1.73
CA ALA A 452 11.74 -33.67 -2.77
C ALA A 452 12.92 -34.64 -2.54
N VAL A 453 13.21 -35.48 -3.53
CA VAL A 453 14.37 -36.39 -3.50
C VAL A 453 15.64 -35.57 -3.34
N SER A 454 16.48 -35.96 -2.38
CA SER A 454 17.79 -35.35 -2.16
C SER A 454 18.71 -35.67 -3.34
N SER A 455 18.74 -34.80 -4.34
CA SER A 455 19.79 -34.83 -5.36
C SER A 455 21.14 -34.58 -4.70
N ALA A 456 22.23 -35.15 -5.22
CA ALA A 456 23.57 -34.92 -4.68
C ALA A 456 23.95 -33.43 -4.71
N PHE A 457 23.72 -32.75 -3.59
CA PHE A 457 23.92 -31.32 -3.44
C PHE A 457 25.37 -30.96 -3.23
N SER A 458 25.70 -29.75 -3.62
CA SER A 458 27.02 -29.19 -3.37
C SER A 458 27.09 -28.76 -1.91
N SER A 459 28.17 -29.10 -1.23
CA SER A 459 28.39 -28.62 0.13
C SER A 459 28.88 -27.18 0.09
N PRO A 460 28.45 -26.33 1.04
CA PRO A 460 29.09 -25.04 1.25
C PRO A 460 30.57 -25.24 1.59
N GLY A 461 31.41 -24.31 1.12
CA GLY A 461 32.83 -24.27 1.47
C GLY A 461 33.06 -23.91 2.94
N THR A 462 34.32 -23.97 3.37
CA THR A 462 34.72 -23.58 4.73
C THR A 462 34.69 -22.06 4.90
N GLY A 463 34.48 -21.60 6.14
CA GLY A 463 34.56 -20.19 6.51
C GLY A 463 35.96 -19.62 6.28
N LYS A 464 36.04 -18.43 5.67
CA LYS A 464 37.29 -17.67 5.46
C LYS A 464 37.03 -16.17 5.63
N ALA A 465 38.00 -15.43 6.16
CA ALA A 465 37.91 -13.95 6.19
C ALA A 465 38.01 -13.31 4.79
N GLU A 466 38.60 -14.04 3.84
CA GLU A 466 38.83 -13.58 2.47
C GLU A 466 38.46 -14.69 1.48
N ILE A 467 37.71 -14.31 0.44
CA ILE A 467 37.38 -15.20 -0.68
C ILE A 467 37.88 -14.60 -1.98
N GLU A 468 38.74 -15.35 -2.65
CA GLU A 468 39.24 -15.03 -3.97
C GLU A 468 38.24 -15.40 -5.07
N ILE A 469 38.06 -14.47 -6.00
CA ILE A 469 37.34 -14.62 -7.25
C ILE A 469 38.40 -14.72 -8.35
N PRO A 470 38.56 -15.90 -8.97
CA PRO A 470 39.62 -16.12 -9.93
C PRO A 470 39.41 -15.30 -11.22
N ALA A 471 40.52 -15.03 -11.91
CA ALA A 471 40.52 -14.43 -13.24
C ALA A 471 39.69 -15.28 -14.23
N GLY A 472 38.95 -14.63 -15.13
CA GLY A 472 38.10 -15.32 -16.10
C GLY A 472 36.86 -16.02 -15.51
N SER A 473 36.56 -15.82 -14.23
CA SER A 473 35.30 -16.26 -13.62
C SER A 473 34.09 -15.58 -14.26
N THR A 474 32.89 -16.11 -14.02
CA THR A 474 31.67 -15.42 -14.47
C THR A 474 31.50 -14.10 -13.74
N ASP A 475 30.87 -13.12 -14.41
CA ASP A 475 30.57 -11.83 -13.79
C ASP A 475 29.97 -12.00 -12.40
N THR A 476 30.52 -11.30 -11.42
CA THR A 476 30.11 -11.45 -10.02
C THR A 476 29.50 -10.17 -9.51
N TYR A 477 28.34 -10.28 -8.87
CA TYR A 477 27.68 -9.16 -8.21
C TYR A 477 27.98 -9.20 -6.72
N VAL A 478 28.52 -8.10 -6.17
CA VAL A 478 28.97 -7.93 -4.78
C VAL A 478 28.18 -6.79 -4.13
N VAL A 479 27.74 -6.95 -2.89
CA VAL A 479 27.08 -5.86 -2.14
C VAL A 479 28.09 -4.75 -1.85
N LEU A 480 27.68 -3.51 -2.12
CA LEU A 480 28.56 -2.32 -2.11
C LEU A 480 29.25 -2.04 -0.77
N ARG A 481 28.75 -2.60 0.34
CA ARG A 481 29.32 -2.41 1.68
C ARG A 481 30.57 -3.25 1.95
N TYR A 482 30.88 -4.21 1.09
CA TYR A 482 32.05 -5.08 1.25
C TYR A 482 33.24 -4.55 0.46
N GLU A 483 34.43 -4.69 1.04
CA GLU A 483 35.68 -4.31 0.40
C GLU A 483 36.03 -5.32 -0.69
N ILE A 484 36.32 -4.81 -1.89
CA ILE A 484 36.83 -5.58 -3.01
C ILE A 484 38.28 -5.16 -3.23
N ARG A 485 39.22 -6.10 -3.13
CA ARG A 485 40.62 -5.87 -3.44
C ARG A 485 40.96 -6.34 -4.85
N ASN A 486 41.98 -5.73 -5.43
CA ASN A 486 42.54 -6.08 -6.73
C ASN A 486 41.56 -6.03 -7.92
N ALA A 487 40.42 -5.34 -7.81
CA ALA A 487 39.53 -5.09 -8.94
C ALA A 487 38.67 -3.84 -8.75
N VAL A 488 38.30 -3.20 -9.86
CA VAL A 488 37.35 -2.08 -9.89
C VAL A 488 35.98 -2.61 -10.32
N ALA A 489 34.98 -2.39 -9.48
CA ALA A 489 33.61 -2.80 -9.76
C ALA A 489 32.77 -1.67 -10.35
N ASN A 490 31.89 -2.01 -11.31
CA ASN A 490 30.89 -1.07 -11.83
C ASN A 490 29.59 -1.20 -11.05
N VAL A 491 28.89 -0.10 -10.81
CA VAL A 491 27.58 -0.15 -10.15
C VAL A 491 26.52 -0.72 -11.09
N SER A 492 25.69 -1.65 -10.60
CA SER A 492 24.65 -2.29 -11.41
C SER A 492 23.45 -2.78 -10.59
N VAL A 493 22.33 -3.00 -11.26
CA VAL A 493 21.14 -3.63 -10.69
C VAL A 493 21.00 -5.04 -11.27
N PRO A 494 21.43 -6.10 -10.56
CA PRO A 494 21.32 -7.46 -11.08
C PRO A 494 19.85 -7.86 -11.23
N GLN A 495 19.55 -8.59 -12.32
CA GLN A 495 18.26 -9.23 -12.59
C GLN A 495 17.05 -8.35 -12.26
N PHE A 496 16.92 -7.26 -13.01
CA PHE A 496 15.88 -6.26 -12.81
C PHE A 496 14.50 -6.90 -12.64
N GLY A 497 13.95 -6.77 -11.43
CA GLY A 497 12.61 -7.24 -11.09
C GLY A 497 12.53 -8.43 -10.13
N THR A 498 13.61 -9.17 -9.86
CA THR A 498 13.56 -10.31 -8.91
C THR A 498 13.94 -9.89 -7.50
N GLY A 499 13.20 -10.39 -6.50
CA GLY A 499 13.51 -10.16 -5.09
C GLY A 499 13.52 -8.70 -4.62
N ILE A 500 12.82 -7.79 -5.33
CA ILE A 500 12.92 -6.33 -5.15
C ILE A 500 12.86 -5.91 -3.67
N LEU A 501 11.77 -6.24 -2.98
CA LEU A 501 11.56 -5.78 -1.60
C LEU A 501 12.67 -6.25 -0.67
N GLY A 502 12.98 -7.56 -0.73
CA GLY A 502 14.05 -8.14 0.09
C GLY A 502 15.39 -7.45 -0.15
N ARG A 503 15.67 -7.07 -1.40
CA ARG A 503 16.89 -6.34 -1.78
C ARG A 503 16.87 -4.88 -1.37
N ILE A 504 15.72 -4.20 -1.42
CA ILE A 504 15.59 -2.82 -0.95
C ILE A 504 15.80 -2.78 0.57
N PHE A 505 15.10 -3.63 1.31
CA PHE A 505 15.20 -3.66 2.77
C PHE A 505 16.57 -4.15 3.28
N SER A 506 17.29 -4.97 2.51
CA SER A 506 18.65 -5.41 2.87
C SER A 506 19.76 -4.46 2.40
N GLY A 507 19.44 -3.41 1.64
CA GLY A 507 20.43 -2.57 0.96
C GLY A 507 21.19 -3.27 -0.18
N SER A 508 20.66 -4.38 -0.72
CA SER A 508 21.25 -5.18 -1.80
C SER A 508 20.58 -4.93 -3.17
N TYR A 509 19.89 -3.80 -3.33
CA TYR A 509 19.22 -3.45 -4.59
C TYR A 509 20.20 -2.94 -5.66
N ILE A 510 21.27 -2.29 -5.25
CA ILE A 510 22.35 -1.83 -6.13
C ILE A 510 23.63 -2.55 -5.69
N LEU A 511 24.28 -3.26 -6.61
CA LEU A 511 25.45 -4.08 -6.35
C LEU A 511 26.62 -3.66 -7.25
N ALA A 512 27.83 -3.83 -6.75
CA ALA A 512 29.06 -3.79 -7.53
C ALA A 512 29.10 -5.00 -8.47
N ARG A 513 29.33 -4.80 -9.76
CA ARG A 513 29.53 -5.85 -10.77
C ARG A 513 31.00 -5.89 -11.13
N LEU A 514 31.63 -7.01 -10.76
CA LEU A 514 32.94 -7.42 -11.25
C LEU A 514 32.73 -8.16 -12.56
N LYS A 515 33.21 -7.58 -13.66
CA LYS A 515 33.22 -8.26 -14.96
C LYS A 515 34.33 -9.29 -14.96
N GLY A 516 34.01 -10.54 -15.26
CA GLY A 516 34.97 -11.64 -15.26
C GLY A 516 36.22 -11.39 -16.11
N SER A 517 36.01 -10.73 -17.25
CA SER A 517 37.05 -10.31 -18.19
C SER A 517 38.00 -9.24 -17.67
N ASN A 518 37.60 -8.52 -16.61
CA ASN A 518 38.35 -7.38 -16.07
C ASN A 518 39.02 -7.72 -14.73
N ILE A 519 38.88 -8.96 -14.26
CA ILE A 519 39.56 -9.42 -13.05
C ILE A 519 41.02 -9.69 -13.43
N PRO A 520 42.00 -9.07 -12.75
CA PRO A 520 43.42 -9.32 -13.03
C PRO A 520 43.79 -10.78 -12.86
N GLU A 521 44.90 -11.21 -13.46
CA GLU A 521 45.38 -12.61 -13.37
C GLU A 521 45.59 -13.07 -11.91
N LEU A 522 45.97 -12.15 -11.02
CA LEU A 522 46.09 -12.39 -9.57
C LEU A 522 44.75 -12.63 -8.86
N GLY A 523 43.61 -12.46 -9.56
CA GLY A 523 42.28 -12.55 -8.99
C GLY A 523 41.82 -11.26 -8.30
N ALA A 524 40.54 -11.22 -7.97
CA ALA A 524 39.96 -10.21 -7.07
C ALA A 524 39.61 -10.87 -5.75
N SER A 525 39.64 -10.17 -4.64
CA SER A 525 39.22 -10.76 -3.36
C SER A 525 38.18 -9.91 -2.64
N ILE A 526 37.29 -10.60 -1.93
CA ILE A 526 36.30 -9.97 -1.06
C ILE A 526 36.73 -10.27 0.38
N VAL A 527 36.85 -9.22 1.18
CA VAL A 527 37.38 -9.31 2.55
C VAL A 527 36.33 -8.87 3.56
N VAL A 528 36.28 -9.57 4.68
CA VAL A 528 35.57 -9.16 5.89
C VAL A 528 36.52 -9.14 7.08
N ASN A 529 36.21 -8.27 8.05
CA ASN A 529 36.98 -8.21 9.28
C ASN A 529 36.57 -9.35 10.23
N ALA A 530 37.56 -10.00 10.84
CA ALA A 530 37.32 -10.95 11.92
C ALA A 530 36.50 -10.28 13.05
N PRO A 531 35.56 -10.99 13.71
CA PRO A 531 35.33 -12.44 13.67
C PRO A 531 34.38 -12.92 12.55
N ALA A 532 33.99 -12.06 11.61
CA ALA A 532 33.10 -12.47 10.53
C ALA A 532 33.80 -13.40 9.53
N GLU A 533 33.04 -14.33 8.96
CA GLU A 533 33.54 -15.26 7.95
C GLU A 533 32.65 -15.22 6.71
N LEU A 534 33.26 -15.53 5.57
CA LEU A 534 32.63 -15.71 4.27
C LEU A 534 32.60 -17.19 3.93
N LEU A 535 31.46 -17.64 3.41
CA LEU A 535 31.28 -18.99 2.89
C LEU A 535 30.81 -18.94 1.45
N GLN A 536 31.52 -19.65 0.58
CA GLN A 536 31.12 -19.85 -0.81
C GLN A 536 30.32 -21.14 -0.95
N TRP A 537 29.09 -21.02 -1.44
CA TRP A 537 28.25 -22.15 -1.83
C TRP A 537 28.18 -22.22 -3.36
N LYS A 538 28.86 -23.20 -3.94
CA LYS A 538 28.78 -23.50 -5.37
C LYS A 538 27.48 -24.25 -5.65
N LEU A 539 26.65 -23.76 -6.56
CA LEU A 539 25.35 -24.33 -6.93
C LEU A 539 25.43 -25.01 -8.29
N LYS A 540 24.96 -26.25 -8.38
CA LYS A 540 24.77 -26.95 -9.65
C LYS A 540 23.55 -26.42 -10.39
N GLN A 541 23.41 -26.79 -11.66
CA GLN A 541 22.24 -26.43 -12.45
C GLN A 541 20.96 -26.95 -11.79
N GLY A 542 19.99 -26.06 -11.53
CA GLY A 542 18.73 -26.41 -10.89
C GLY A 542 18.79 -26.57 -9.37
N GLU A 543 19.96 -26.47 -8.74
CA GLU A 543 20.09 -26.47 -7.28
C GLU A 543 19.45 -25.19 -6.70
N GLU A 544 18.53 -25.34 -5.76
CA GLU A 544 17.81 -24.22 -5.12
C GLU A 544 18.18 -24.13 -3.64
N ILE A 545 18.74 -22.99 -3.23
CA ILE A 545 18.98 -22.65 -1.83
C ILE A 545 18.18 -21.42 -1.43
N ILE A 546 17.77 -21.35 -0.17
CA ILE A 546 17.27 -20.13 0.46
C ILE A 546 18.47 -19.37 1.05
N VAL A 547 18.48 -18.06 0.86
CA VAL A 547 19.52 -17.16 1.37
C VAL A 547 18.85 -15.93 1.98
N ARG A 548 19.31 -15.51 3.15
CA ARG A 548 18.92 -14.21 3.72
C ARG A 548 19.67 -13.10 3.00
N TYR A 549 18.95 -12.16 2.39
CA TYR A 549 19.60 -11.05 1.68
C TYR A 549 20.45 -10.16 2.59
N GLU A 550 20.11 -10.05 3.88
CA GLU A 550 20.92 -9.35 4.88
C GLU A 550 22.33 -9.93 4.98
N ASP A 551 22.47 -11.25 4.81
CA ASP A 551 23.71 -11.99 4.95
C ASP A 551 24.38 -12.27 3.57
N LEU A 552 23.75 -11.85 2.47
CA LEU A 552 24.31 -12.01 1.12
C LEU A 552 25.49 -11.05 0.92
N VAL A 553 26.60 -11.59 0.43
CA VAL A 553 27.81 -10.83 0.11
C VAL A 553 27.97 -10.70 -1.39
N ALA A 554 27.95 -11.83 -2.09
CA ALA A 554 28.11 -11.84 -3.54
C ALA A 554 27.41 -13.05 -4.18
N PHE A 555 27.18 -12.98 -5.49
CA PHE A 555 26.76 -14.12 -6.28
C PHE A 555 27.18 -13.96 -7.74
N SER A 556 27.47 -15.08 -8.40
CA SER A 556 27.78 -15.10 -9.83
C SER A 556 26.55 -14.78 -10.67
N SER A 557 26.75 -14.16 -11.83
CA SER A 557 25.71 -13.73 -12.76
C SER A 557 24.84 -14.85 -13.33
N THR A 558 25.33 -16.08 -13.29
CA THR A 558 24.60 -17.28 -13.71
C THR A 558 23.55 -17.72 -12.69
N VAL A 559 23.66 -17.30 -11.42
CA VAL A 559 22.70 -17.64 -10.36
C VAL A 559 21.45 -16.81 -10.53
N ARG A 560 20.29 -17.46 -10.66
CA ARG A 560 18.98 -16.79 -10.77
C ARG A 560 18.38 -16.51 -9.41
N LEU A 561 17.99 -15.26 -9.17
CA LEU A 561 17.28 -14.84 -7.97
C LEU A 561 15.76 -15.04 -8.14
N ALA A 562 15.10 -15.57 -7.12
CA ALA A 562 13.63 -15.67 -7.08
C ALA A 562 13.09 -15.53 -5.65
N THR A 563 11.78 -15.32 -5.54
CA THR A 563 11.06 -15.32 -4.26
C THR A 563 10.18 -16.56 -4.20
N GLU A 564 10.28 -17.32 -3.12
CA GLU A 564 9.41 -18.44 -2.79
C GLU A 564 8.39 -17.98 -1.75
N ILE A 565 7.09 -18.07 -2.08
CA ILE A 565 6.02 -17.77 -1.12
C ILE A 565 5.44 -19.10 -0.67
N ASN A 566 5.69 -19.46 0.59
CA ASN A 566 5.21 -20.69 1.18
C ASN A 566 4.39 -20.39 2.43
N LEU A 567 3.12 -20.81 2.43
CA LEU A 567 2.15 -20.64 3.52
C LEU A 567 1.97 -21.96 4.29
N SER A 568 2.92 -22.88 4.19
CA SER A 568 2.83 -24.16 4.88
C SER A 568 3.18 -24.03 6.37
N ILE A 569 2.70 -24.96 7.19
CA ILE A 569 3.02 -25.05 8.62
C ILE A 569 4.54 -25.24 8.81
N GLN A 570 5.22 -25.88 7.86
CA GLN A 570 6.69 -25.97 7.87
C GLN A 570 7.34 -24.59 7.69
N ALA A 571 6.81 -23.77 6.78
CA ALA A 571 7.32 -22.42 6.53
C ALA A 571 7.11 -21.49 7.73
N THR A 572 5.98 -21.63 8.45
CA THR A 572 5.71 -20.82 9.65
C THR A 572 6.72 -21.01 10.77
N LEU A 573 7.46 -22.12 10.78
CA LEU A 573 8.56 -22.32 11.71
C LEU A 573 9.56 -21.16 11.66
N PHE A 574 9.81 -20.59 10.48
CA PHE A 574 10.75 -19.49 10.31
C PHE A 574 10.13 -18.09 10.56
N GLY A 575 8.86 -18.03 10.99
CA GLY A 575 8.13 -16.78 11.26
C GLY A 575 7.77 -15.97 10.00
N ARG A 576 8.09 -16.47 8.80
CA ARG A 576 7.92 -15.78 7.52
C ARG A 576 7.31 -16.70 6.47
N PHE A 577 6.65 -16.07 5.50
CA PHE A 577 6.06 -16.76 4.35
C PHE A 577 6.79 -16.50 3.04
N MET A 578 7.61 -15.44 3.00
CA MET A 578 8.41 -15.10 1.85
C MET A 578 9.87 -15.46 2.12
N PHE A 579 10.44 -16.27 1.24
CA PHE A 579 11.83 -16.67 1.26
C PHE A 579 12.50 -16.22 -0.04
N HIS A 580 13.76 -15.86 0.04
CA HIS A 580 14.54 -15.49 -1.14
C HIS A 580 15.39 -16.67 -1.53
N LYS A 581 15.17 -17.16 -2.76
CA LYS A 581 15.85 -18.32 -3.28
C LYS A 581 16.83 -17.97 -4.38
N MET A 582 17.94 -18.68 -4.38
CA MET A 582 18.98 -18.61 -5.38
C MET A 582 19.05 -19.94 -6.10
N ILE A 583 19.04 -19.89 -7.43
CA ILE A 583 18.92 -21.06 -8.30
C ILE A 583 20.16 -21.12 -9.18
N GLY A 584 20.92 -22.21 -9.07
CA GLY A 584 22.14 -22.41 -9.84
C GLY A 584 21.90 -22.61 -11.35
N PRO A 585 22.99 -22.63 -12.15
CA PRO A 585 24.36 -22.86 -11.70
C PRO A 585 25.12 -21.59 -11.28
N GLY A 586 26.20 -21.76 -10.52
CA GLY A 586 27.13 -20.68 -10.17
C GLY A 586 27.60 -20.75 -8.73
N PHE A 587 27.87 -19.61 -8.09
CA PHE A 587 28.17 -19.57 -6.66
C PHE A 587 27.48 -18.42 -5.96
N VAL A 588 27.28 -18.59 -4.66
CA VAL A 588 26.74 -17.59 -3.74
C VAL A 588 27.71 -17.48 -2.56
N ILE A 589 28.02 -16.25 -2.16
CA ILE A 589 28.85 -15.96 -0.99
C ILE A 589 27.97 -15.33 0.09
N VAL A 590 28.00 -15.92 1.29
CA VAL A 590 27.22 -15.51 2.45
C VAL A 590 28.17 -15.17 3.59
N GLN A 591 27.84 -14.15 4.38
CA GLN A 591 28.58 -13.76 5.58
C GLN A 591 27.93 -14.34 6.85
N THR A 592 28.74 -14.86 7.75
CA THR A 592 28.42 -15.08 9.17
C THR A 592 29.05 -13.98 10.01
N LYS A 593 28.41 -13.60 11.13
CA LYS A 593 28.95 -12.56 12.00
C LYS A 593 30.04 -13.09 12.92
N GLY A 594 29.95 -14.35 13.31
CA GLY A 594 31.04 -15.09 13.93
C GLY A 594 31.49 -16.27 13.08
N GLU A 595 32.05 -17.27 13.75
CA GLU A 595 32.47 -18.55 13.15
C GLU A 595 31.31 -19.22 12.40
N ALA A 596 31.61 -19.70 11.20
CA ALA A 596 30.64 -20.35 10.36
C ALA A 596 30.59 -21.85 10.59
N VAL A 597 29.37 -22.38 10.68
CA VAL A 597 29.15 -23.82 10.81
C VAL A 597 28.42 -24.34 9.58
N ALA A 598 29.12 -25.14 8.78
CA ALA A 598 28.65 -25.63 7.49
C ALA A 598 28.05 -27.05 7.60
N GLY A 599 27.05 -27.36 6.78
CA GLY A 599 26.18 -28.54 6.95
C GLY A 599 26.83 -29.93 7.05
N LYS A 600 28.11 -30.10 6.69
CA LYS A 600 28.86 -31.36 6.83
C LYS A 600 29.55 -31.52 8.18
N GLU A 601 29.75 -30.43 8.91
CA GLU A 601 30.42 -30.46 10.20
C GLU A 601 29.51 -31.13 11.25
N PRO A 602 30.07 -31.91 12.20
CA PRO A 602 29.31 -32.51 13.29
C PRO A 602 28.49 -31.47 14.08
N GLU A 603 29.06 -30.29 14.27
CA GLU A 603 28.44 -29.17 15.00
C GLU A 603 27.22 -28.58 14.31
N ALA A 604 27.06 -28.80 13.00
CA ALA A 604 25.88 -28.39 12.27
C ALA A 604 24.66 -29.23 12.66
N GLY A 605 24.87 -30.42 13.27
CA GLY A 605 23.83 -31.26 13.84
C GLY A 605 23.29 -30.76 15.19
N TRP A 606 23.97 -29.81 15.84
CA TRP A 606 23.51 -29.26 17.10
C TRP A 606 22.32 -28.34 16.92
N SER A 607 21.49 -28.26 17.96
CA SER A 607 20.33 -27.38 17.99
C SER A 607 20.76 -25.93 18.14
N ARG A 608 20.36 -25.07 17.21
CA ARG A 608 20.75 -23.65 17.18
C ARG A 608 19.53 -22.77 16.96
N ARG A 609 19.59 -21.50 17.35
CA ARG A 609 18.47 -20.56 17.13
C ARG A 609 18.15 -20.45 15.64
N ALA A 610 16.87 -20.37 15.27
CA ALA A 610 16.48 -20.20 13.87
C ALA A 610 17.08 -18.95 13.20
N THR A 611 17.43 -17.92 13.97
CA THR A 611 18.09 -16.70 13.48
C THR A 611 19.55 -16.89 13.09
N SER A 612 20.21 -17.96 13.57
CA SER A 612 21.57 -18.33 13.15
C SER A 612 21.62 -18.88 11.73
N LEU A 613 20.48 -19.32 11.19
CA LEU A 613 20.38 -19.88 9.84
C LEU A 613 20.53 -18.78 8.79
N LYS A 614 21.61 -18.84 8.01
CA LYS A 614 21.97 -17.84 6.99
C LYS A 614 21.54 -18.25 5.59
N ALA A 615 21.85 -19.50 5.24
CA ALA A 615 21.45 -20.12 3.99
C ALA A 615 21.20 -21.62 4.18
N TRP A 616 20.28 -22.20 3.41
CA TRP A 616 19.96 -23.62 3.50
C TRP A 616 19.29 -24.12 2.22
N GLN A 617 19.30 -25.43 2.00
CA GLN A 617 18.58 -26.04 0.88
C GLN A 617 17.07 -25.92 1.05
N LEU A 618 16.35 -25.76 -0.06
CA LEU A 618 14.89 -25.66 -0.01
C LEU A 618 14.23 -26.89 0.64
N GLN A 619 14.84 -28.06 0.50
CA GLN A 619 14.34 -29.32 1.08
C GLN A 619 14.93 -29.69 2.44
N ALA A 620 15.83 -28.86 3.00
CA ALA A 620 16.41 -29.15 4.30
C ALA A 620 15.31 -29.34 5.36
N GLY A 621 15.42 -30.43 6.12
CA GLY A 621 14.49 -30.78 7.18
C GLY A 621 14.93 -30.19 8.51
N PHE A 622 13.97 -29.70 9.30
CA PHE A 622 14.23 -29.13 10.62
C PHE A 622 13.27 -29.66 11.69
N GLN A 623 13.81 -29.97 12.86
CA GLN A 623 13.07 -30.19 14.09
C GLN A 623 13.22 -29.01 15.02
N VAL A 624 12.32 -28.90 16.00
CA VAL A 624 12.13 -27.72 16.82
C VAL A 624 12.31 -28.07 18.29
N GLN A 625 13.29 -27.44 18.93
CA GLN A 625 13.43 -27.45 20.37
C GLN A 625 12.83 -26.17 20.93
N SER A 626 11.66 -26.28 21.55
CA SER A 626 10.96 -25.15 22.16
C SER A 626 10.29 -25.57 23.46
N ASN A 627 10.25 -24.67 24.44
CA ASN A 627 9.36 -24.84 25.57
C ASN A 627 7.90 -24.66 25.10
N LEU A 628 7.05 -25.66 25.37
CA LEU A 628 5.64 -25.72 24.95
C LEU A 628 4.67 -25.27 26.04
N ASP A 629 5.10 -24.40 26.95
CA ASP A 629 4.24 -23.64 27.85
C ASP A 629 3.83 -22.30 27.22
N TRP A 630 2.78 -21.64 27.72
CA TRP A 630 2.35 -20.32 27.22
C TRP A 630 3.52 -19.32 27.18
N LEU A 631 4.25 -19.15 28.30
CA LEU A 631 5.39 -18.24 28.35
C LEU A 631 6.52 -18.67 27.39
N GLY A 632 6.77 -19.97 27.25
CA GLY A 632 7.77 -20.51 26.34
C GLY A 632 7.45 -20.22 24.87
N VAL A 633 6.18 -20.36 24.48
CA VAL A 633 5.73 -20.13 23.11
C VAL A 633 5.81 -18.66 22.73
N TYR A 634 5.33 -17.76 23.59
CA TYR A 634 5.23 -16.33 23.29
C TYR A 634 6.53 -15.56 23.56
N LEU A 635 7.23 -15.88 24.65
CA LEU A 635 8.39 -15.10 25.11
C LEU A 635 9.72 -15.77 24.78
N ALA A 636 9.83 -17.10 24.90
CA ALA A 636 11.10 -17.77 24.68
C ALA A 636 11.41 -17.98 23.18
N PRO A 637 12.69 -17.90 22.78
CA PRO A 637 13.10 -18.30 21.46
C PRO A 637 13.01 -19.83 21.34
N PHE A 638 12.98 -20.32 20.11
CA PHE A 638 13.09 -21.76 19.82
C PHE A 638 14.40 -22.00 19.06
N ASN A 639 14.93 -23.19 19.27
CA ASN A 639 16.06 -23.68 18.50
C ASN A 639 15.55 -24.67 17.45
N ILE A 640 16.32 -24.80 16.38
CA ILE A 640 16.09 -25.76 15.30
C ILE A 640 17.27 -26.71 15.22
N ARG A 641 16.97 -27.98 15.01
CA ARG A 641 17.94 -29.03 14.72
C ARG A 641 17.75 -29.50 13.29
N LYS A 642 18.83 -29.61 12.51
CA LYS A 642 18.73 -30.06 11.12
C LYS A 642 18.53 -31.57 11.03
N GLN A 643 17.88 -32.01 9.96
CA GLN A 643 17.87 -33.40 9.54
C GLN A 643 19.27 -33.82 9.06
N GLU A 644 19.65 -35.07 9.32
CA GLU A 644 20.86 -35.66 8.76
C GLU A 644 20.88 -35.56 7.22
N GLY A 645 22.05 -35.30 6.64
CA GLY A 645 22.21 -35.10 5.20
C GLY A 645 21.74 -33.74 4.64
N SER A 646 21.01 -32.92 5.42
CA SER A 646 20.63 -31.56 4.99
C SER A 646 21.85 -30.62 5.00
N MET A 647 22.04 -29.84 3.93
CA MET A 647 23.09 -28.81 3.87
C MET A 647 22.53 -27.43 4.20
N LEU A 648 23.31 -26.68 4.97
CA LEU A 648 22.99 -25.34 5.44
C LEU A 648 24.26 -24.60 5.88
N ILE A 649 24.09 -23.32 6.22
CA ILE A 649 25.09 -22.46 6.83
C ILE A 649 24.47 -21.84 8.08
N TYR A 650 25.09 -22.11 9.23
CA TYR A 650 24.82 -21.47 10.51
C TYR A 650 25.90 -20.45 10.85
N ASP A 651 25.49 -19.45 11.62
CA ASP A 651 26.37 -18.53 12.35
C ASP A 651 26.49 -19.04 13.79
N ALA A 652 27.69 -19.41 14.23
CA ALA A 652 27.90 -20.02 15.54
C ALA A 652 27.69 -19.03 16.68
N ALA A 653 27.91 -17.74 16.43
CA ALA A 653 27.78 -16.66 17.41
C ALA A 653 26.78 -15.60 16.91
N PRO A 654 25.49 -15.94 16.72
CA PRO A 654 24.51 -14.97 16.27
C PRO A 654 24.36 -13.89 17.34
N GLU A 655 24.29 -12.62 16.92
CA GLU A 655 24.07 -11.51 17.85
C GLU A 655 22.83 -11.75 18.73
N ASN A 656 23.07 -11.86 20.03
CA ASN A 656 22.03 -11.93 21.06
C ASN A 656 21.47 -10.52 21.32
N THR A 657 20.85 -9.91 20.32
CA THR A 657 20.11 -8.66 20.56
C THR A 657 18.93 -8.94 21.50
N ARG A 658 18.61 -8.00 22.40
CA ARG A 658 17.45 -8.12 23.33
C ARG A 658 16.16 -8.49 22.58
N TRP A 659 16.00 -7.99 21.36
CA TRP A 659 14.86 -8.27 20.49
C TRP A 659 14.90 -9.65 19.81
N SER A 660 16.09 -10.23 19.60
CA SER A 660 16.24 -11.60 19.07
C SER A 660 15.85 -12.68 20.06
N SER A 661 15.77 -12.33 21.35
CA SER A 661 15.41 -13.22 22.45
C SER A 661 13.91 -13.47 22.56
N PHE A 662 13.05 -12.64 21.94
CA PHE A 662 11.60 -12.81 22.03
C PHE A 662 11.07 -13.84 21.01
N GLY A 663 10.20 -14.72 21.48
CA GLY A 663 9.49 -15.74 20.70
C GLY A 663 8.45 -15.18 19.72
N LEU A 664 7.19 -15.58 19.87
CA LEU A 664 6.10 -15.14 18.98
C LEU A 664 5.84 -13.62 19.05
N ILE A 665 6.18 -12.96 20.17
CA ILE A 665 6.07 -11.51 20.30
C ILE A 665 6.92 -10.76 19.27
N ARG A 666 8.12 -11.25 18.94
CA ARG A 666 8.92 -10.64 17.86
C ARG A 666 8.18 -10.67 16.53
N ALA A 667 7.50 -11.79 16.29
CA ALA A 667 6.71 -11.94 15.10
C ALA A 667 5.50 -11.00 15.12
N VAL A 668 5.06 -10.35 16.22
CA VAL A 668 3.98 -9.34 16.20
C VAL A 668 4.27 -8.24 15.19
N ARG A 669 5.53 -7.78 15.10
CA ARG A 669 5.93 -6.82 14.06
C ARG A 669 5.83 -7.41 12.64
N THR A 670 6.17 -8.68 12.48
CA THR A 670 6.07 -9.48 11.23
C THR A 670 4.67 -10.05 10.99
N PHE A 671 3.75 -9.88 11.93
CA PHE A 671 2.34 -10.25 11.86
C PHE A 671 1.56 -9.02 11.43
N LEU A 672 1.89 -7.84 11.98
CA LEU A 672 1.37 -6.51 11.64
C LEU A 672 1.94 -5.92 10.35
N LEU A 673 2.90 -6.59 9.71
CA LEU A 673 3.38 -6.27 8.38
C LEU A 673 3.32 -7.55 7.52
N PRO A 674 2.71 -7.53 6.33
CA PRO A 674 2.60 -8.71 5.47
C PRO A 674 3.94 -9.16 4.85
N PHE A 675 5.05 -8.48 5.14
CA PHE A 675 6.37 -8.70 4.52
C PHE A 675 7.50 -9.02 5.49
#